data_AF-A0A447PXP3-F1
#
_entry.id   AF-A0A447PXP3-F1
#
_cell.length_a   1.000
_cell.length_b   1.000
_cell.length_c   1.000
_cell.angle_alpha   90.00
_cell.angle_beta   90.00
_cell.angle_gamma   90.00
#
_symmetry.space_group_name_H-M   'P 1'
#
loop_
_entity.id
_entity.type
_entity.pdbx_description
1 polymer ?
#
loop_
_entity_poly.entity_id
_entity_poly.type
_entity_poly.pdbx_seq_one_letter_code
_entity_poly.pdbx_strand_id
1 'polypeptide(L)'
;MNEQYSALRSNVSMLGKVLGETIKDALGEHILDRVETIRKLSKSSRAGNEANRQELLTTLQNLSNDELLPVARAFSQFLNLANTAEQYHSISPKGEAASNPEVIARTLRKLKNQPDLNDATIKKAVESLSLELVLTAHPTEITRRTLIHKMGEINNCLKQLDNTDIADYERHQVMRRLRQLIAQSWHTDEIRKQRPSPVDEAKWGFAVVENSLWQGVPNYLRELNEQLEENLGYKLPVDFVPVRFTSWMGGDRDGNPNVTADITRHVLLLSRWKATDLFLKDIHVLVSELSMVDATPELLALVGEEGASEPYRYLMKKLRARLMATQSWLEARLKGEKLPKPAGLLTQNEQLWEPLYACYQSLQACGMGIIANGELLDTLRRVKCFGVPLVRIDIRQESTRHTEALGEITRYLGIGDYESWSEADKQAFLIRELNSKRPLLPRNWEPSNDTREVLETCKVIAEAPKGSIAAYVISMAKTPSDVLAVHLLLKEAGIGFAMPVAPLFETLDDLNNADDVMTQLLNIDWYRGLIQGKQMVMIGYSDSAKDAGVMAASWAQYQAQDALIKTCEKAGIELTLFHGRGGSIGRGGAPAHAALLSQPPGSLKGGLRVTEQGEMIRFKYGLPEVTVSSLSLLHQRNSGSKPAAAAGTERQLASYYG
;
A
#
# COMPACT_ATOMS: atom_id res chain seq x y z
N MET A 1 36.13 1.66 -17.63
CA MET A 1 34.92 2.42 -17.22
C MET A 1 33.74 1.59 -17.73
N ASN A 2 32.86 1.07 -16.88
CA ASN A 2 31.79 0.16 -17.30
C ASN A 2 30.85 0.83 -18.33
N GLU A 3 30.87 0.36 -19.58
CA GLU A 3 29.95 0.76 -20.65
C GLU A 3 28.48 0.53 -20.27
N GLN A 4 28.22 -0.44 -19.38
CA GLN A 4 26.90 -0.82 -18.87
C GLN A 4 26.07 0.36 -18.32
N TYR A 5 26.70 1.35 -17.67
CA TYR A 5 26.00 2.50 -17.08
C TYR A 5 26.22 3.80 -17.86
N SER A 6 26.64 3.71 -19.12
CA SER A 6 26.89 4.88 -19.98
C SER A 6 25.60 5.68 -20.23
N ALA A 7 24.50 5.01 -20.56
CA ALA A 7 23.19 5.64 -20.80
C ALA A 7 22.68 6.40 -19.57
N LEU A 8 22.79 5.82 -18.37
CA LEU A 8 22.44 6.48 -17.12
C LEU A 8 23.27 7.76 -16.91
N ARG A 9 24.59 7.69 -17.07
CA ARG A 9 25.47 8.87 -16.94
C ARG A 9 25.13 9.96 -17.96
N SER A 10 24.82 9.58 -19.20
CA SER A 10 24.41 10.49 -20.26
C SER A 10 23.11 11.21 -19.91
N ASN A 11 22.10 10.49 -19.43
CA ASN A 11 20.82 11.09 -18.99
C ASN A 11 21.00 12.02 -17.80
N VAL A 12 21.75 11.61 -16.77
CA VAL A 12 22.06 12.47 -15.61
C VAL A 12 22.79 13.74 -16.06
N SER A 13 23.74 13.62 -16.99
CA SER A 13 24.47 14.78 -17.54
C SER A 13 23.54 15.70 -18.33
N MET A 14 22.68 15.15 -19.20
CA MET A 14 21.72 15.90 -20.00
C MET A 14 20.75 16.69 -19.11
N LEU A 15 20.10 16.01 -18.15
CA LEU A 15 19.17 16.65 -17.22
C LEU A 15 19.87 17.72 -16.38
N GLY A 16 21.10 17.44 -15.94
CA GLY A 16 21.91 18.40 -15.20
C GLY A 16 22.26 19.65 -16.01
N LYS A 17 22.56 19.52 -17.30
CA LYS A 17 22.79 20.66 -18.20
C LYS A 17 21.53 21.50 -18.38
N VAL A 18 20.39 20.86 -18.62
CA VAL A 18 19.11 21.55 -18.78
C VAL A 18 18.71 22.28 -17.49
N LEU A 19 18.94 21.68 -16.32
CA LEU A 19 18.74 22.36 -15.03
C LEU A 19 19.70 23.53 -14.87
N GLY A 20 20.98 23.37 -15.22
CA GLY A 20 21.97 24.44 -15.14
C GLY A 20 21.59 25.66 -16.01
N GLU A 21 21.16 25.41 -17.26
CA GLU A 21 20.65 26.45 -18.16
C GLU A 21 19.42 27.15 -17.55
N THR A 22 18.50 26.38 -16.97
CA THR A 22 17.31 26.92 -16.28
C THR A 22 17.68 27.81 -15.08
N ILE A 23 18.66 27.40 -14.26
CA ILE A 23 19.12 28.18 -13.11
C ILE A 23 19.78 29.48 -13.57
N LYS A 24 20.63 29.38 -14.61
CA LYS A 24 21.30 30.53 -15.22
C LYS A 24 20.30 31.56 -15.73
N ASP A 25 19.25 31.12 -16.43
CA ASP A 25 18.20 32.01 -16.93
C ASP A 25 17.38 32.63 -15.79
N ALA A 26 17.14 31.89 -14.71
CA ALA A 26 16.29 32.34 -13.61
C ALA A 26 16.96 33.32 -12.63
N LEU A 27 18.22 33.07 -12.24
CA LEU A 27 18.91 33.79 -11.16
C LEU A 27 20.33 34.26 -11.54
N GLY A 28 20.72 34.10 -12.80
CA GLY A 28 22.05 34.45 -13.30
C GLY A 28 23.11 33.36 -13.08
N GLU A 29 24.30 33.59 -13.62
CA GLU A 29 25.43 32.63 -13.56
C GLU A 29 25.99 32.44 -12.15
N HIS A 30 25.85 33.45 -11.28
CA HIS A 30 26.43 33.44 -9.93
C HIS A 30 25.97 32.24 -9.08
N ILE A 31 24.67 31.94 -9.06
CA ILE A 31 24.15 30.80 -8.29
C ILE A 31 24.63 29.47 -8.88
N LEU A 32 24.71 29.37 -10.20
CA LEU A 32 25.23 28.17 -10.87
C LEU A 32 26.70 27.94 -10.52
N ASP A 33 27.51 29.01 -10.51
CA ASP A 33 28.93 28.96 -10.13
C ASP A 33 29.12 28.54 -8.68
N ARG A 34 28.27 29.03 -7.76
CA ARG A 34 28.25 28.57 -6.36
C ARG A 34 27.98 27.07 -6.26
N VAL A 35 26.96 26.57 -6.95
CA VAL A 35 26.61 25.13 -6.95
C VAL A 35 27.75 24.28 -7.51
N GLU A 36 28.35 24.68 -8.63
CA GLU A 36 29.48 23.96 -9.24
C GLU A 36 30.74 24.01 -8.37
N THR A 37 31.02 25.14 -7.71
CA THR A 37 32.14 25.29 -6.78
C THR A 37 31.99 24.34 -5.59
N ILE A 38 30.81 24.34 -4.94
CA ILE A 38 30.52 23.44 -3.82
C ILE A 38 30.64 21.97 -4.24
N ARG A 39 30.13 21.61 -5.43
CA ARG A 39 30.25 20.25 -5.98
C ARG A 39 31.70 19.82 -6.19
N LYS A 40 32.52 20.67 -6.82
CA LYS A 40 33.94 20.37 -7.11
C LYS A 40 34.75 20.24 -5.82
N LEU A 41 34.57 21.17 -4.88
CA LEU A 41 35.25 21.15 -3.59
C LEU A 41 34.84 19.93 -2.75
N SER A 42 33.55 19.60 -2.70
CA SER A 42 33.05 18.40 -2.01
C SER A 42 33.67 17.12 -2.58
N LYS A 43 33.71 16.98 -3.91
CA LYS A 43 34.34 15.83 -4.58
C LYS A 43 35.84 15.73 -4.26
N SER A 44 36.55 16.86 -4.30
CA SER A 44 38.00 16.86 -4.03
C SER A 44 38.33 16.61 -2.56
N SER A 45 37.53 17.17 -1.64
CA SER A 45 37.66 16.92 -0.20
C SER A 45 37.45 15.43 0.13
N ARG A 46 36.43 14.79 -0.46
CA ARG A 46 36.19 13.35 -0.30
C ARG A 46 37.33 12.48 -0.83
N ALA A 47 38.10 12.97 -1.81
CA ALA A 47 39.29 12.30 -2.33
C ALA A 47 40.54 12.50 -1.45
N GLY A 48 40.41 13.14 -0.29
CA GLY A 48 41.50 13.33 0.69
C GLY A 48 42.25 14.66 0.58
N ASN A 49 41.78 15.61 -0.24
CA ASN A 49 42.41 16.94 -0.32
C ASN A 49 41.92 17.84 0.83
N GLU A 50 42.73 17.96 1.87
CA GLU A 50 42.41 18.72 3.08
C GLU A 50 42.38 20.24 2.83
N ALA A 51 43.19 20.77 1.91
CA ALA A 51 43.14 22.19 1.54
C ALA A 51 41.77 22.54 0.92
N ASN A 52 41.27 21.69 0.04
CA ASN A 52 39.93 21.85 -0.54
C ASN A 52 38.81 21.59 0.46
N ARG A 53 39.06 20.85 1.56
CA ARG A 53 38.12 20.73 2.68
C ARG A 53 37.99 22.07 3.41
N GLN A 54 39.11 22.73 3.70
CA GLN A 54 39.08 24.05 4.34
C GLN A 54 38.42 25.09 3.43
N GLU A 55 38.73 25.06 2.13
CA GLU A 55 38.10 25.93 1.14
C GLU A 55 36.59 25.70 1.03
N LEU A 56 36.14 24.43 1.12
CA LEU A 56 34.71 24.10 1.18
C LEU A 56 34.03 24.71 2.40
N LEU A 57 34.64 24.60 3.58
CA LEU A 57 34.10 25.19 4.82
C LEU A 57 33.96 26.70 4.70
N THR A 58 35.01 27.38 4.23
CA THR A 58 34.99 28.82 4.00
C THR A 58 33.92 29.21 2.97
N THR A 59 33.81 28.45 1.87
CA THR A 59 32.80 28.67 0.83
C THR A 59 31.38 28.58 1.39
N LEU A 60 31.10 27.59 2.23
CA LEU A 60 29.78 27.41 2.84
C LEU A 60 29.46 28.49 3.87
N GLN A 61 30.44 28.91 4.68
CA GLN A 61 30.28 29.98 5.67
C GLN A 61 30.06 31.36 5.02
N ASN A 62 30.59 31.56 3.82
CA ASN A 62 30.46 32.80 3.07
C ASN A 62 29.19 32.88 2.21
N LEU A 63 28.31 31.87 2.25
CA LEU A 63 26.99 31.97 1.61
C LEU A 63 26.13 32.97 2.38
N SER A 64 25.62 33.98 1.67
CA SER A 64 24.62 34.88 2.23
C SER A 64 23.28 34.16 2.44
N ASN A 65 22.44 34.69 3.33
CA ASN A 65 21.12 34.12 3.61
C ASN A 65 20.23 33.99 2.35
N ASP A 66 20.38 34.91 1.39
CA ASP A 66 19.63 34.91 0.13
C ASP A 66 20.12 33.82 -0.84
N GLU A 67 21.36 33.34 -0.69
CA GLU A 67 21.93 32.25 -1.50
C GLU A 67 21.60 30.86 -0.95
N LEU A 68 21.34 30.74 0.36
CA LEU A 68 21.12 29.44 1.02
C LEU A 68 20.00 28.64 0.36
N LEU A 69 18.84 29.27 0.17
CA LEU A 69 17.67 28.60 -0.40
C LEU A 69 17.86 28.22 -1.87
N PRO A 70 18.29 29.12 -2.78
CA PRO A 70 18.59 28.75 -4.17
C PRO A 70 19.63 27.63 -4.31
N VAL A 71 20.71 27.66 -3.52
CA VAL A 71 21.75 26.62 -3.55
C VAL A 71 21.20 25.29 -3.05
N ALA A 72 20.47 25.27 -1.94
CA ALA A 72 19.84 24.05 -1.42
C ALA A 72 18.83 23.46 -2.42
N ARG A 73 17.99 24.30 -3.03
CA ARG A 73 17.04 23.89 -4.07
C ARG A 73 17.74 23.34 -5.30
N ALA A 74 18.85 23.93 -5.74
CA ALA A 74 19.62 23.42 -6.86
C ALA A 74 20.11 21.99 -6.60
N PHE A 75 20.75 21.74 -5.46
CA PHE A 75 21.20 20.38 -5.11
C PHE A 75 20.04 19.38 -4.97
N SER A 76 18.91 19.81 -4.38
CA SER A 76 17.69 18.99 -4.30
C SER A 76 17.17 18.61 -5.70
N GLN A 77 17.11 19.57 -6.63
CA GLN A 77 16.67 19.31 -8.01
C GLN A 77 17.63 18.41 -8.78
N PHE A 78 18.95 18.59 -8.61
CA PHE A 78 19.94 17.67 -9.20
C PHE A 78 19.73 16.23 -8.71
N LEU A 79 19.49 16.03 -7.40
CA LEU A 79 19.20 14.72 -6.84
C LEU A 79 17.88 14.15 -7.39
N ASN A 80 16.83 14.97 -7.45
CA ASN A 80 15.54 14.55 -8.00
C ASN A 80 15.63 14.08 -9.46
N LEU A 81 16.37 14.81 -10.29
CA LEU A 81 16.61 14.46 -11.69
C LEU A 81 17.50 13.22 -11.83
N ALA A 82 18.52 13.08 -10.96
CA ALA A 82 19.34 11.88 -10.91
C ALA A 82 18.52 10.64 -10.57
N ASN A 83 17.66 10.74 -9.54
CA ASN A 83 16.72 9.66 -9.17
C ASN A 83 15.77 9.33 -10.32
N THR A 84 15.25 10.33 -11.05
CA THR A 84 14.38 10.08 -12.22
C THR A 84 15.15 9.36 -13.35
N ALA A 85 16.41 9.72 -13.60
CA ALA A 85 17.24 9.03 -14.59
C ALA A 85 17.57 7.59 -14.17
N GLU A 86 17.83 7.35 -12.89
CA GLU A 86 18.04 6.01 -12.33
C GLU A 86 16.78 5.14 -12.45
N GLN A 87 15.62 5.71 -12.11
CA GLN A 87 14.32 5.04 -12.27
C GLN A 87 14.03 4.67 -13.72
N TYR A 88 14.26 5.61 -14.65
CA TYR A 88 14.12 5.34 -16.08
C TYR A 88 15.05 4.21 -16.54
N HIS A 89 16.33 4.26 -16.14
CA HIS A 89 17.31 3.23 -16.51
C HIS A 89 16.93 1.86 -15.95
N SER A 90 16.33 1.81 -14.76
CA SER A 90 15.88 0.56 -14.12
C SER A 90 14.77 -0.13 -14.93
N ILE A 91 13.82 0.62 -15.49
CA ILE A 91 12.69 0.07 -16.27
C ILE A 91 12.98 -0.04 -17.77
N SER A 92 13.98 0.68 -18.30
CA SER A 92 14.31 0.65 -19.72
C SER A 92 14.76 -0.76 -20.15
N PRO A 93 14.28 -1.28 -21.30
CA PRO A 93 14.76 -2.54 -21.87
C PRO A 93 16.26 -2.57 -22.17
N LYS A 94 16.87 -1.39 -22.39
CA LYS A 94 18.32 -1.22 -22.62
C LYS A 94 19.12 -1.04 -21.33
N GLY A 95 18.45 -0.96 -20.18
CA GLY A 95 19.06 -0.88 -18.85
C GLY A 95 18.90 -2.18 -18.09
N GLU A 96 18.30 -2.14 -16.90
CA GLU A 96 18.10 -3.32 -16.05
C GLU A 96 16.79 -4.08 -16.36
N ALA A 97 15.90 -3.48 -17.16
CA ALA A 97 14.63 -4.07 -17.59
C ALA A 97 13.78 -4.66 -16.44
N ALA A 98 13.67 -3.95 -15.33
CA ALA A 98 13.09 -4.45 -14.08
C ALA A 98 11.62 -4.90 -14.19
N SER A 99 10.88 -4.38 -15.18
CA SER A 99 9.48 -4.74 -15.46
C SER A 99 9.34 -5.84 -16.52
N ASN A 100 10.43 -6.49 -16.93
CA ASN A 100 10.39 -7.56 -17.93
C ASN A 100 9.65 -8.80 -17.36
N PRO A 101 8.64 -9.34 -18.07
CA PRO A 101 7.88 -10.52 -17.64
C PRO A 101 8.73 -11.78 -17.36
N GLU A 102 9.96 -11.84 -17.91
CA GLU A 102 10.95 -12.88 -17.61
C GLU A 102 11.21 -13.06 -16.10
N VAL A 103 11.02 -11.99 -15.31
CA VAL A 103 11.08 -12.07 -13.84
C VAL A 103 10.07 -13.11 -13.31
N ILE A 104 8.84 -13.12 -13.79
CA ILE A 104 7.82 -14.11 -13.40
C ILE A 104 8.16 -15.47 -14.02
N ALA A 105 8.43 -15.50 -15.34
CA ALA A 105 8.71 -16.70 -16.11
C ALA A 105 9.82 -17.57 -15.48
N ARG A 106 10.94 -16.93 -15.11
CA ARG A 106 12.09 -17.59 -14.48
C ARG A 106 11.70 -18.34 -13.21
N THR A 107 10.80 -17.78 -12.40
CA THR A 107 10.34 -18.41 -11.16
C THR A 107 9.42 -19.58 -11.45
N LEU A 108 8.47 -19.41 -12.37
CA LEU A 108 7.56 -20.49 -12.77
C LEU A 108 8.33 -21.69 -13.35
N ARG A 109 9.29 -21.44 -14.23
CA ARG A 109 10.17 -22.49 -14.79
C ARG A 109 11.02 -23.16 -13.70
N LYS A 110 11.55 -22.38 -12.75
CA LYS A 110 12.31 -22.94 -11.62
C LYS A 110 11.44 -23.90 -10.78
N LEU A 111 10.18 -23.55 -10.51
CA LEU A 111 9.24 -24.39 -9.76
C LEU A 111 8.86 -25.65 -10.55
N LYS A 112 8.53 -25.50 -11.84
CA LYS A 112 8.15 -26.61 -12.72
C LYS A 112 9.26 -27.66 -12.89
N ASN A 113 10.52 -27.23 -12.84
CA ASN A 113 11.67 -28.11 -12.97
C ASN A 113 12.11 -28.77 -11.64
N GLN A 114 11.42 -28.53 -10.52
CA GLN A 114 11.71 -29.22 -9.26
C GLN A 114 11.09 -30.63 -9.28
N PRO A 115 11.88 -31.71 -9.08
CA PRO A 115 11.36 -33.08 -9.14
C PRO A 115 10.33 -33.41 -8.03
N ASP A 116 10.42 -32.73 -6.89
CA ASP A 116 9.55 -32.98 -5.73
C ASP A 116 8.25 -32.14 -5.73
N LEU A 117 8.04 -31.30 -6.75
CA LEU A 117 6.84 -30.47 -6.88
C LEU A 117 6.01 -30.94 -8.08
N ASN A 118 4.74 -31.22 -7.84
CA ASN A 118 3.79 -31.51 -8.92
C ASN A 118 2.99 -30.25 -9.31
N ASP A 119 2.46 -30.25 -10.54
CA ASP A 119 1.70 -29.14 -11.09
C ASP A 119 0.47 -28.78 -10.24
N ALA A 120 -0.17 -29.77 -9.61
CA ALA A 120 -1.32 -29.55 -8.73
C ALA A 120 -0.97 -28.74 -7.48
N THR A 121 0.20 -28.99 -6.89
CA THR A 121 0.69 -28.24 -5.73
C THR A 121 1.05 -26.81 -6.11
N ILE A 122 1.71 -26.62 -7.26
CA ILE A 122 2.03 -25.30 -7.80
C ILE A 122 0.73 -24.53 -8.06
N LYS A 123 -0.25 -25.16 -8.72
CA LYS A 123 -1.54 -24.55 -9.01
C LYS A 123 -2.27 -24.08 -7.76
N LYS A 124 -2.35 -24.93 -6.73
CA LYS A 124 -2.96 -24.58 -5.45
C LYS A 124 -2.25 -23.40 -4.78
N ALA A 125 -0.92 -23.34 -4.84
CA ALA A 125 -0.14 -22.23 -4.28
C ALA A 125 -0.40 -20.90 -5.02
N VAL A 126 -0.55 -20.95 -6.35
CA VAL A 126 -0.91 -19.78 -7.16
C VAL A 126 -2.35 -19.32 -6.84
N GLU A 127 -3.29 -20.26 -6.66
CA GLU A 127 -4.69 -19.98 -6.29
C GLU A 127 -4.86 -19.46 -4.85
N SER A 128 -3.85 -19.64 -3.98
CA SER A 128 -3.82 -19.07 -2.62
C SER A 128 -3.05 -17.74 -2.52
N LEU A 129 -2.54 -17.20 -3.63
CA LEU A 129 -1.78 -15.96 -3.65
C LEU A 129 -2.59 -14.81 -3.07
N SER A 130 -2.02 -14.10 -2.10
CA SER A 130 -2.60 -12.88 -1.52
C SER A 130 -1.50 -11.88 -1.17
N LEU A 131 -1.64 -10.67 -1.68
CA LEU A 131 -0.72 -9.54 -1.56
C LEU A 131 -1.52 -8.33 -1.08
N GLU A 132 -1.25 -7.85 0.13
CA GLU A 132 -1.86 -6.65 0.67
C GLU A 132 -0.81 -5.63 1.10
N LEU A 133 -0.72 -4.53 0.35
CA LEU A 133 0.32 -3.53 0.53
C LEU A 133 -0.27 -2.30 1.22
N VAL A 134 0.30 -1.93 2.38
CA VAL A 134 -0.24 -0.89 3.25
C VAL A 134 0.58 0.39 3.09
N LEU A 135 0.05 1.36 2.37
CA LEU A 135 0.68 2.65 2.11
C LEU A 135 0.75 3.48 3.39
N THR A 136 1.88 4.17 3.58
CA THR A 136 2.07 5.07 4.73
C THR A 136 2.44 6.48 4.31
N ALA A 137 2.17 7.44 5.20
CA ALA A 137 2.59 8.82 5.02
C ALA A 137 4.12 8.91 4.90
N HIS A 138 4.58 9.79 4.01
CA HIS A 138 5.99 10.06 3.86
C HIS A 138 6.49 10.99 4.98
N PRO A 139 7.51 10.60 5.76
CA PRO A 139 7.91 11.33 6.97
C PRO A 139 8.50 12.72 6.68
N THR A 140 9.18 12.88 5.54
CA THR A 140 9.90 14.10 5.17
C THR A 140 9.48 14.73 3.84
N GLU A 141 8.58 14.14 3.04
CA GLU A 141 8.28 14.69 1.72
C GLU A 141 7.40 15.92 1.82
N ILE A 142 8.02 17.02 1.42
CA ILE A 142 7.42 18.33 1.26
C ILE A 142 6.75 18.46 -0.13
N THR A 143 7.02 17.50 -1.03
CA THR A 143 6.68 17.54 -2.45
C THR A 143 5.18 17.46 -2.68
N ARG A 144 4.68 18.34 -3.56
CA ARG A 144 3.27 18.43 -3.92
C ARG A 144 2.92 17.36 -4.96
N ARG A 145 1.62 16.99 -5.04
CA ARG A 145 1.05 16.14 -6.12
C ARG A 145 1.53 16.53 -7.52
N THR A 146 1.75 17.82 -7.75
CA THR A 146 2.25 18.36 -9.02
C THR A 146 3.62 17.81 -9.43
N LEU A 147 4.49 17.47 -8.48
CA LEU A 147 5.82 16.95 -8.77
C LEU A 147 5.79 15.49 -9.21
N ILE A 148 4.92 14.65 -8.62
CA ILE A 148 4.73 13.25 -9.06
C ILE A 148 4.37 13.20 -10.55
N HIS A 149 3.38 14.00 -10.96
CA HIS A 149 2.97 14.08 -12.35
C HIS A 149 4.11 14.57 -13.25
N LYS A 150 4.86 15.61 -12.84
CA LYS A 150 6.00 16.13 -13.61
C LYS A 150 7.11 15.08 -13.76
N MET A 151 7.37 14.28 -12.74
CA MET A 151 8.38 13.21 -12.81
C MET A 151 7.98 12.12 -13.80
N GLY A 152 6.70 11.72 -13.83
CA GLY A 152 6.18 10.81 -14.85
C GLY A 152 6.34 11.36 -16.27
N GLU A 153 6.03 12.64 -16.47
CA GLU A 153 6.23 13.32 -17.76
C GLU A 153 7.70 13.41 -18.18
N ILE A 154 8.62 13.67 -17.23
CA ILE A 154 10.07 13.64 -17.49
C ILE A 154 10.49 12.23 -17.91
N ASN A 155 10.01 11.19 -17.23
CA ASN A 155 10.27 9.80 -17.60
C ASN A 155 9.77 9.49 -19.02
N ASN A 156 8.58 9.99 -19.40
CA ASN A 156 8.05 9.86 -20.76
C ASN A 156 8.94 10.54 -21.79
N CYS A 157 9.46 11.74 -21.50
CA CYS A 157 10.44 12.40 -22.37
C CYS A 157 11.72 11.58 -22.52
N LEU A 158 12.25 11.01 -21.43
CA LEU A 158 13.44 10.16 -21.48
C LEU A 158 13.19 8.90 -22.33
N LYS A 159 12.02 8.27 -22.18
CA LYS A 159 11.59 7.11 -22.99
C LYS A 159 11.57 7.41 -24.49
N GLN A 160 11.03 8.57 -24.88
CA GLN A 160 10.98 8.99 -26.28
C GLN A 160 12.39 9.32 -26.82
N LEU A 161 13.24 9.96 -26.01
CA LEU A 161 14.61 10.33 -26.41
C LEU A 161 15.56 9.13 -26.54
N ASP A 162 15.22 7.98 -25.97
CA ASP A 162 16.01 6.74 -26.04
C ASP A 162 15.77 5.93 -27.33
N ASN A 163 14.84 6.40 -28.18
CA ASN A 163 14.65 5.89 -29.53
C ASN A 163 15.78 6.39 -30.46
N THR A 164 16.52 5.46 -31.07
CA THR A 164 17.65 5.78 -31.95
C THR A 164 17.22 6.35 -33.30
N ASP A 165 16.01 6.02 -33.75
CA ASP A 165 15.50 6.42 -35.07
C ASP A 165 14.58 7.64 -34.99
N ILE A 166 14.59 8.36 -33.86
CA ILE A 166 13.80 9.58 -33.68
C ILE A 166 14.28 10.68 -34.64
N ALA A 167 13.36 11.31 -35.36
CA ALA A 167 13.72 12.38 -36.28
C ALA A 167 14.21 13.63 -35.53
N ASP A 168 15.12 14.40 -36.13
CA ASP A 168 15.72 15.58 -35.47
C ASP A 168 14.67 16.59 -34.98
N TYR A 169 13.61 16.82 -35.75
CA TYR A 169 12.55 17.75 -35.36
C TYR A 169 11.72 17.24 -34.17
N GLU A 170 11.47 15.94 -34.09
CA GLU A 170 10.77 15.31 -32.95
C GLU A 170 11.65 15.37 -31.70
N ARG A 171 12.94 15.03 -31.84
CA ARG A 171 13.93 15.16 -30.77
C ARG A 171 13.97 16.58 -30.21
N HIS A 172 13.95 17.60 -31.07
CA HIS A 172 13.86 19.00 -30.65
C HIS A 172 12.55 19.32 -29.91
N GLN A 173 11.41 18.78 -30.34
CA GLN A 173 10.13 18.97 -29.66
C GLN A 173 10.13 18.34 -28.25
N VAL A 174 10.64 17.11 -28.12
CA VAL A 174 10.74 16.42 -26.83
C VAL A 174 11.71 17.14 -25.89
N MET A 175 12.87 17.58 -26.39
CA MET A 175 13.82 18.37 -25.61
C MET A 175 13.22 19.72 -25.15
N ARG A 176 12.41 20.37 -25.99
CA ARG A 176 11.69 21.60 -25.60
C ARG A 176 10.70 21.33 -24.48
N ARG A 177 9.94 20.23 -24.54
CA ARG A 177 9.04 19.82 -23.46
C ARG A 177 9.80 19.47 -22.18
N LEU A 178 10.92 18.76 -22.27
CA LEU A 178 11.77 18.43 -21.13
C LEU A 178 12.31 19.69 -20.43
N ARG A 179 12.78 20.68 -21.20
CA ARG A 179 13.17 22.01 -20.69
C ARG A 179 12.03 22.70 -19.95
N GLN A 180 10.81 22.69 -20.51
CA GLN A 180 9.63 23.26 -19.85
C GLN A 180 9.33 22.56 -18.51
N LEU A 181 9.39 21.23 -18.45
CA LEU A 181 9.10 20.47 -17.23
C LEU A 181 10.12 20.76 -16.12
N ILE A 182 11.41 20.83 -16.47
CA ILE A 182 12.49 21.18 -15.54
C ILE A 182 12.34 22.63 -15.05
N ALA A 183 12.10 23.57 -15.96
CA ALA A 183 11.84 24.97 -15.61
C ALA A 183 10.64 25.13 -14.69
N GLN A 184 9.54 24.45 -14.96
CA GLN A 184 8.39 24.51 -14.08
C GLN A 184 8.69 23.90 -12.69
N SER A 185 9.50 22.85 -12.60
CA SER A 185 9.90 22.27 -11.31
C SER A 185 10.76 23.26 -10.51
N TRP A 186 11.70 23.94 -11.18
CA TRP A 186 12.52 25.00 -10.59
C TRP A 186 11.70 26.20 -10.09
N HIS A 187 10.67 26.61 -10.83
CA HIS A 187 9.81 27.74 -10.43
C HIS A 187 8.64 27.33 -9.52
N THR A 188 8.43 26.04 -9.27
CA THR A 188 7.41 25.57 -8.32
C THR A 188 7.98 25.56 -6.90
N ASP A 189 7.31 26.22 -5.97
CA ASP A 189 7.69 26.19 -4.57
C ASP A 189 7.39 24.81 -3.96
N GLU A 190 8.46 24.08 -3.65
CA GLU A 190 8.41 22.74 -3.06
C GLU A 190 8.30 22.78 -1.54
N ILE A 191 8.60 23.93 -0.91
CA ILE A 191 8.63 24.03 0.56
C ILE A 191 7.23 24.40 1.06
N ARG A 192 6.64 23.52 1.87
CA ARG A 192 5.40 23.82 2.58
C ARG A 192 5.72 24.76 3.75
N LYS A 193 4.97 25.85 3.85
CA LYS A 193 5.06 26.79 4.98
C LYS A 193 4.42 26.24 6.27
N GLN A 194 3.58 25.22 6.15
CA GLN A 194 2.85 24.60 7.26
C GLN A 194 2.98 23.08 7.19
N ARG A 195 2.95 22.42 8.35
CA ARG A 195 2.95 20.96 8.46
C ARG A 195 1.73 20.40 7.69
N PRO A 196 1.89 19.33 6.89
CA PRO A 196 0.75 18.70 6.22
C PRO A 196 -0.28 18.21 7.23
N SER A 197 -1.57 18.35 6.89
CA SER A 197 -2.64 17.69 7.63
C SER A 197 -2.72 16.21 7.26
N PRO A 198 -3.32 15.33 8.10
CA PRO A 198 -3.55 13.94 7.72
C PRO A 198 -4.40 13.79 6.44
N VAL A 199 -5.27 14.76 6.15
CA VAL A 199 -6.05 14.79 4.90
C VAL A 199 -5.14 15.05 3.69
N ASP A 200 -4.10 15.89 3.84
CA ASP A 200 -3.13 16.12 2.77
C ASP A 200 -2.29 14.88 2.48
N GLU A 201 -1.93 14.13 3.52
CA GLU A 201 -1.21 12.85 3.39
C GLU A 201 -2.09 11.80 2.70
N ALA A 202 -3.38 11.72 3.05
CA ALA A 202 -4.33 10.85 2.35
C ALA A 202 -4.47 11.22 0.86
N LYS A 203 -4.56 12.52 0.54
CA LYS A 203 -4.61 13.00 -0.86
C LYS A 203 -3.34 12.67 -1.64
N TRP A 204 -2.18 12.65 -0.99
CA TRP A 204 -0.94 12.18 -1.62
C TRP A 204 -1.02 10.69 -1.94
N GLY A 205 -1.52 9.86 -1.02
CA GLY A 205 -1.77 8.43 -1.28
C GLY A 205 -2.69 8.21 -2.47
N PHE A 206 -3.77 8.98 -2.60
CA PHE A 206 -4.67 8.90 -3.76
C PHE A 206 -3.99 9.29 -5.07
N ALA A 207 -3.02 10.21 -5.04
CA ALA A 207 -2.25 10.58 -6.22
C ALA A 207 -1.36 9.42 -6.69
N VAL A 208 -0.81 8.62 -5.78
CA VAL A 208 -0.06 7.40 -6.13
C VAL A 208 -0.99 6.38 -6.78
N VAL A 209 -2.21 6.21 -6.24
CA VAL A 209 -3.20 5.32 -6.82
C VAL A 209 -3.54 5.74 -8.25
N GLU A 210 -3.94 7.00 -8.47
CA GLU A 210 -4.36 7.50 -9.78
C GLU A 210 -3.25 7.47 -10.84
N ASN A 211 -2.04 7.92 -10.50
CA ASN A 211 -0.99 8.13 -11.50
C ASN A 211 -0.15 6.88 -11.79
N SER A 212 -0.26 5.84 -10.98
CA SER A 212 0.59 4.66 -11.10
C SER A 212 -0.17 3.36 -10.88
N LEU A 213 -0.73 3.15 -9.68
CA LEU A 213 -1.32 1.84 -9.32
C LEU A 213 -2.57 1.50 -10.18
N TRP A 214 -3.35 2.50 -10.59
CA TRP A 214 -4.54 2.33 -11.42
C TRP A 214 -4.24 1.63 -12.75
N GLN A 215 -3.05 1.87 -13.31
CA GLN A 215 -2.57 1.25 -14.55
C GLN A 215 -1.64 0.06 -14.24
N GLY A 216 -0.76 0.20 -13.26
CA GLY A 216 0.24 -0.81 -12.91
C GLY A 216 -0.36 -2.14 -12.42
N VAL A 217 -1.45 -2.10 -11.64
CA VAL A 217 -2.08 -3.35 -11.14
C VAL A 217 -2.71 -4.18 -12.25
N PRO A 218 -3.58 -3.64 -13.13
CA PRO A 218 -4.09 -4.40 -14.26
C PRO A 218 -2.99 -4.94 -15.19
N ASN A 219 -1.96 -4.13 -15.47
CA ASN A 219 -0.81 -4.55 -16.28
C ASN A 219 -0.08 -5.74 -15.65
N TYR A 220 0.23 -5.68 -14.35
CA TYR A 220 0.84 -6.81 -13.64
C TYR A 220 -0.02 -8.08 -13.72
N LEU A 221 -1.34 -7.97 -13.52
CA LEU A 221 -2.24 -9.12 -13.58
C LEU A 221 -2.36 -9.71 -14.99
N ARG A 222 -2.19 -8.88 -16.02
CA ARG A 222 -2.14 -9.32 -17.43
C ARG A 222 -0.88 -10.13 -17.67
N GLU A 223 0.29 -9.56 -17.36
CA GLU A 223 1.58 -10.25 -17.45
C GLU A 223 1.61 -11.54 -16.64
N LEU A 224 1.09 -11.52 -15.41
CA LEU A 224 0.99 -12.72 -14.58
C LEU A 224 0.19 -13.83 -15.27
N ASN A 225 -0.98 -13.51 -15.85
CA ASN A 225 -1.83 -14.51 -16.48
C ASN A 225 -1.23 -15.04 -17.79
N GLU A 226 -0.59 -14.18 -18.59
CA GLU A 226 0.12 -14.60 -19.80
C GLU A 226 1.27 -15.54 -19.45
N GLN A 227 2.06 -15.20 -18.42
CA GLN A 227 3.18 -16.03 -17.98
C GLN A 227 2.73 -17.35 -17.34
N LEU A 228 1.59 -17.38 -16.63
CA LEU A 228 1.00 -18.63 -16.13
C LEU A 228 0.52 -19.53 -17.27
N GLU A 229 -0.13 -18.97 -18.29
CA GLU A 229 -0.59 -19.75 -19.45
C GLU A 229 0.59 -20.33 -20.24
N GLU A 230 1.61 -19.51 -20.51
CA GLU A 230 2.78 -19.92 -21.27
C GLU A 230 3.59 -21.02 -20.57
N ASN A 231 3.78 -20.90 -19.24
CA ASN A 231 4.66 -21.81 -18.50
C ASN A 231 3.92 -23.00 -17.85
N LEU A 232 2.67 -22.82 -17.41
CA LEU A 232 1.87 -23.81 -16.68
C LEU A 232 0.60 -24.27 -17.42
N GLY A 233 0.24 -23.64 -18.54
CA GLY A 233 -0.88 -24.08 -19.39
C GLY A 233 -2.28 -23.69 -18.89
N TYR A 234 -2.39 -22.74 -17.96
CA TYR A 234 -3.68 -22.22 -17.48
C TYR A 234 -3.61 -20.76 -17.05
N LYS A 235 -4.76 -20.08 -17.04
CA LYS A 235 -4.93 -18.72 -16.51
C LYS A 235 -5.68 -18.75 -15.18
N LEU A 236 -5.50 -17.72 -14.37
CA LEU A 236 -6.31 -17.53 -13.17
C LEU A 236 -7.73 -17.06 -13.53
N PRO A 237 -8.74 -17.45 -12.74
CA PRO A 237 -10.10 -16.94 -12.92
C PRO A 237 -10.18 -15.41 -12.84
N VAL A 238 -11.11 -14.82 -13.59
CA VAL A 238 -11.31 -13.37 -13.67
C VAL A 238 -11.65 -12.73 -12.33
N ASP A 239 -12.35 -13.47 -11.47
CA ASP A 239 -12.74 -13.05 -10.13
C ASP A 239 -11.62 -13.20 -9.08
N PHE A 240 -10.51 -13.87 -9.44
CA PHE A 240 -9.33 -14.00 -8.60
C PHE A 240 -8.38 -12.82 -8.81
N VAL A 241 -8.49 -11.83 -7.93
CA VAL A 241 -7.63 -10.64 -7.91
C VAL A 241 -6.83 -10.63 -6.60
N PRO A 242 -5.59 -11.16 -6.61
CA PRO A 242 -4.80 -11.45 -5.42
C PRO A 242 -4.12 -10.22 -4.81
N VAL A 243 -4.33 -9.02 -5.35
CA VAL A 243 -3.70 -7.78 -4.89
C VAL A 243 -4.75 -6.88 -4.24
N ARG A 244 -4.39 -6.28 -3.10
CA ARG A 244 -5.14 -5.25 -2.39
C ARG A 244 -4.20 -4.14 -1.93
N PHE A 245 -4.68 -2.91 -1.95
CA PHE A 245 -4.00 -1.77 -1.35
C PHE A 245 -4.81 -1.23 -0.18
N THR A 246 -4.10 -0.95 0.90
CA THR A 246 -4.63 -0.38 2.14
C THR A 246 -3.77 0.83 2.52
N SER A 247 -4.25 1.71 3.41
CA SER A 247 -3.58 2.95 3.79
C SER A 247 -3.64 3.15 5.30
N TRP A 248 -2.58 3.72 5.88
CA TRP A 248 -2.59 4.22 7.26
C TRP A 248 -2.94 5.71 7.36
N MET A 249 -2.88 6.45 6.25
CA MET A 249 -3.15 7.89 6.24
C MET A 249 -4.61 8.17 6.65
N GLY A 250 -4.79 8.86 7.78
CA GLY A 250 -6.10 9.15 8.36
C GLY A 250 -6.66 8.07 9.28
N GLY A 251 -5.94 6.96 9.50
CA GLY A 251 -6.34 5.88 10.39
C GLY A 251 -5.33 5.55 11.50
N ASP A 252 -4.04 5.73 11.24
CA ASP A 252 -2.98 5.62 12.25
C ASP A 252 -2.93 6.88 13.13
N ARG A 253 -3.30 6.71 14.41
CA ARG A 253 -3.31 7.80 15.39
C ARG A 253 -2.38 7.55 16.57
N ASP A 254 -1.58 6.49 16.50
CA ASP A 254 -0.56 6.18 17.49
C ASP A 254 0.45 7.33 17.58
N GLY A 255 0.57 7.93 18.77
CA GLY A 255 1.39 9.12 19.02
C GLY A 255 1.02 10.38 18.21
N ASN A 256 -0.12 10.40 17.50
CA ASN A 256 -0.51 11.52 16.63
C ASN A 256 -1.92 12.06 16.95
N PRO A 257 -2.03 13.07 17.84
CA PRO A 257 -3.33 13.63 18.23
C PRO A 257 -4.06 14.37 17.11
N ASN A 258 -3.40 14.63 15.96
CA ASN A 258 -4.03 15.28 14.82
C ASN A 258 -4.96 14.34 14.03
N VAL A 259 -4.90 13.02 14.28
CA VAL A 259 -5.75 12.01 13.62
C VAL A 259 -6.94 11.69 14.52
N THR A 260 -7.90 12.61 14.54
CA THR A 260 -9.15 12.44 15.30
C THR A 260 -10.15 11.55 14.58
N ALA A 261 -11.19 11.11 15.29
CA ALA A 261 -12.31 10.36 14.70
C ALA A 261 -12.95 11.12 13.49
N ASP A 262 -13.04 12.44 13.56
CA ASP A 262 -13.57 13.26 12.46
C ASP A 262 -12.67 13.29 11.24
N ILE A 263 -11.35 13.31 11.44
CA ILE A 263 -10.38 13.19 10.34
C ILE A 263 -10.51 11.84 9.66
N THR A 264 -10.61 10.75 10.44
CA THR A 264 -10.87 9.41 9.89
C THR A 264 -12.16 9.37 9.07
N ARG A 265 -13.26 9.91 9.61
CA ARG A 265 -14.55 10.02 8.89
C ARG A 265 -14.41 10.81 7.59
N HIS A 266 -13.69 11.93 7.62
CA HIS A 266 -13.45 12.76 6.45
C HIS A 266 -12.63 12.03 5.38
N VAL A 267 -11.54 11.36 5.75
CA VAL A 267 -10.69 10.59 4.83
C VAL A 267 -11.45 9.42 4.21
N LEU A 268 -12.30 8.72 4.97
CA LEU A 268 -13.16 7.67 4.45
C LEU A 268 -14.13 8.17 3.36
N LEU A 269 -14.75 9.33 3.57
CA LEU A 269 -15.63 9.96 2.58
C LEU A 269 -14.83 10.41 1.35
N LEU A 270 -13.65 11.00 1.55
CA LEU A 270 -12.80 11.51 0.48
C LEU A 270 -12.26 10.38 -0.40
N SER A 271 -11.90 9.24 0.20
CA SER A 271 -11.44 8.04 -0.53
C SER A 271 -12.54 7.51 -1.44
N ARG A 272 -13.78 7.41 -0.94
CA ARG A 272 -14.95 7.03 -1.74
C ARG A 272 -15.23 8.03 -2.86
N TRP A 273 -15.09 9.33 -2.61
CA TRP A 273 -15.28 10.35 -3.65
C TRP A 273 -14.23 10.17 -4.75
N LYS A 274 -12.97 9.94 -4.38
CA LYS A 274 -11.91 9.72 -5.37
C LYS A 274 -12.08 8.39 -6.12
N ALA A 275 -12.61 7.35 -5.48
CA ALA A 275 -13.01 6.12 -6.16
C ALA A 275 -14.03 6.43 -7.27
N THR A 276 -15.07 7.23 -6.96
CA THR A 276 -16.09 7.60 -7.95
C THR A 276 -15.50 8.39 -9.12
N ASP A 277 -14.57 9.32 -8.87
CA ASP A 277 -13.87 10.07 -9.92
C ASP A 277 -13.08 9.16 -10.88
N LEU A 278 -12.34 8.18 -10.36
CA LEU A 278 -11.56 7.25 -11.18
C LEU A 278 -12.46 6.26 -11.93
N PHE A 279 -13.43 5.65 -11.25
CA PHE A 279 -14.36 4.73 -11.91
C PHE A 279 -15.23 5.45 -12.95
N LEU A 280 -15.56 6.74 -12.78
CA LEU A 280 -16.28 7.49 -13.82
C LEU A 280 -15.48 7.58 -15.13
N LYS A 281 -14.15 7.70 -15.06
CA LYS A 281 -13.28 7.70 -16.24
C LYS A 281 -13.31 6.35 -16.94
N ASP A 282 -13.14 5.26 -16.19
CA ASP A 282 -13.23 3.88 -16.70
C ASP A 282 -14.60 3.62 -17.34
N ILE A 283 -15.70 3.93 -16.63
CA ILE A 283 -17.05 3.70 -17.14
C ILE A 283 -17.34 4.59 -18.37
N HIS A 284 -16.76 5.79 -18.47
CA HIS A 284 -16.92 6.64 -19.66
C HIS A 284 -16.35 5.97 -20.92
N VAL A 285 -15.19 5.34 -20.82
CA VAL A 285 -14.60 4.54 -21.90
C VAL A 285 -15.53 3.39 -22.27
N LEU A 286 -15.97 2.61 -21.28
CA LEU A 286 -16.85 1.44 -21.51
C LEU A 286 -18.22 1.82 -22.11
N VAL A 287 -18.81 2.96 -21.73
CA VAL A 287 -20.05 3.47 -22.35
C VAL A 287 -19.85 3.72 -23.85
N SER A 288 -18.67 4.20 -24.24
CA SER A 288 -18.37 4.56 -25.62
C SER A 288 -18.06 3.32 -26.46
N GLU A 289 -17.17 2.46 -25.96
CA GLU A 289 -16.63 1.30 -26.69
C GLU A 289 -17.57 0.09 -26.72
N LEU A 290 -18.31 -0.20 -25.64
CA LEU A 290 -19.22 -1.34 -25.55
C LEU A 290 -20.54 -1.07 -26.29
N SER A 291 -20.44 -0.91 -27.61
CA SER A 291 -21.49 -0.58 -28.57
C SER A 291 -22.18 -1.81 -29.19
N MET A 292 -21.71 -3.01 -28.84
CA MET A 292 -22.17 -4.27 -29.43
C MET A 292 -23.64 -4.54 -29.09
N VAL A 293 -24.34 -5.21 -30.00
CA VAL A 293 -25.77 -5.52 -29.89
C VAL A 293 -25.98 -6.97 -29.46
N ASP A 294 -25.19 -7.89 -30.00
CA ASP A 294 -25.28 -9.32 -29.70
C ASP A 294 -25.00 -9.58 -28.22
N ALA A 295 -25.99 -10.15 -27.55
CA ALA A 295 -25.96 -10.41 -26.12
C ALA A 295 -26.65 -11.72 -25.77
N THR A 296 -26.23 -12.30 -24.66
CA THR A 296 -26.82 -13.49 -24.08
C THR A 296 -28.25 -13.23 -23.59
N PRO A 297 -29.13 -14.26 -23.55
CA PRO A 297 -30.48 -14.13 -23.02
C PRO A 297 -30.51 -13.57 -21.59
N GLU A 298 -29.55 -13.94 -20.75
CA GLU A 298 -29.42 -13.48 -19.37
C GLU A 298 -29.15 -11.96 -19.30
N LEU A 299 -28.27 -11.45 -20.17
CA LEU A 299 -27.98 -10.02 -20.24
C LEU A 299 -29.19 -9.25 -20.80
N LEU A 300 -29.84 -9.78 -21.84
CA LEU A 300 -31.05 -9.16 -22.42
C LEU A 300 -32.19 -9.08 -21.39
N ALA A 301 -32.37 -10.12 -20.58
CA ALA A 301 -33.33 -10.11 -19.48
C ALA A 301 -32.99 -9.05 -18.41
N LEU A 302 -31.70 -8.86 -18.10
CA LEU A 302 -31.25 -7.87 -17.13
C LEU A 302 -31.48 -6.42 -17.59
N VAL A 303 -31.36 -6.15 -18.89
CA VAL A 303 -31.57 -4.80 -19.45
C VAL A 303 -33.03 -4.51 -19.80
N GLY A 304 -33.82 -5.55 -20.08
CA GLY A 304 -35.22 -5.43 -20.51
C GLY A 304 -35.35 -4.84 -21.92
N GLU A 305 -36.60 -4.61 -22.35
CA GLU A 305 -36.90 -4.11 -23.70
C GLU A 305 -36.23 -2.75 -24.01
N GLU A 306 -36.18 -1.86 -23.03
CA GLU A 306 -35.60 -0.51 -23.18
C GLU A 306 -34.11 -0.55 -23.53
N GLY A 307 -33.37 -1.52 -22.99
CA GLY A 307 -31.93 -1.65 -23.17
C GLY A 307 -31.52 -2.66 -24.25
N ALA A 308 -32.45 -3.40 -24.86
CA ALA A 308 -32.15 -4.52 -25.74
C ALA A 308 -31.38 -4.12 -27.02
N SER A 309 -31.50 -2.87 -27.48
CA SER A 309 -30.80 -2.36 -28.66
C SER A 309 -29.32 -2.06 -28.42
N GLU A 310 -28.95 -1.72 -27.18
CA GLU A 310 -27.56 -1.43 -26.77
C GLU A 310 -27.30 -1.98 -25.36
N PRO A 311 -27.34 -3.32 -25.14
CA PRO A 311 -27.44 -3.91 -23.81
C PRO A 311 -26.27 -3.56 -22.89
N TYR A 312 -25.04 -3.66 -23.39
CA TYR A 312 -23.84 -3.34 -22.62
C TYR A 312 -23.78 -1.86 -22.25
N ARG A 313 -23.97 -0.99 -23.25
CA ARG A 313 -23.99 0.48 -23.07
C ARG A 313 -25.10 0.92 -22.13
N TYR A 314 -26.25 0.25 -22.13
CA TYR A 314 -27.36 0.53 -21.21
C TYR A 314 -26.94 0.29 -19.75
N LEU A 315 -26.34 -0.85 -19.44
CA LEU A 315 -25.82 -1.12 -18.09
C LEU A 315 -24.72 -0.13 -17.68
N MET A 316 -23.80 0.19 -18.59
CA MET A 316 -22.73 1.16 -18.30
C MET A 316 -23.28 2.57 -18.07
N LYS A 317 -24.31 3.01 -18.81
CA LYS A 317 -25.02 4.27 -18.57
C LYS A 317 -25.71 4.28 -17.19
N LYS A 318 -26.37 3.18 -16.80
CA LYS A 318 -26.98 3.03 -15.46
C LYS A 318 -25.93 3.09 -14.35
N LEU A 319 -24.79 2.41 -14.53
CA LEU A 319 -23.69 2.42 -13.57
C LEU A 319 -23.07 3.82 -13.43
N ARG A 320 -22.88 4.52 -14.56
CA ARG A 320 -22.44 5.92 -14.59
C ARG A 320 -23.38 6.83 -13.80
N ALA A 321 -24.69 6.69 -13.97
CA ALA A 321 -25.68 7.47 -13.21
C ALA A 321 -25.60 7.19 -11.69
N ARG A 322 -25.41 5.92 -11.29
CA ARG A 322 -25.19 5.56 -9.87
C ARG A 322 -23.89 6.13 -9.30
N LEU A 323 -22.81 6.11 -10.07
CA LEU A 323 -21.53 6.72 -9.70
C LEU A 323 -21.68 8.23 -9.49
N MET A 324 -22.31 8.95 -10.43
CA MET A 324 -22.56 10.40 -10.32
C MET A 324 -23.44 10.73 -9.11
N ALA A 325 -24.52 9.98 -8.88
CA ALA A 325 -25.38 10.18 -7.70
C ALA A 325 -24.63 9.98 -6.38
N THR A 326 -23.75 8.96 -6.33
CA THR A 326 -22.88 8.70 -5.17
C THR A 326 -21.87 9.83 -4.97
N GLN A 327 -21.22 10.28 -6.05
CA GLN A 327 -20.24 11.37 -6.03
C GLN A 327 -20.87 12.66 -5.49
N SER A 328 -22.02 13.08 -6.03
CA SER A 328 -22.73 14.28 -5.57
C SER A 328 -23.13 14.20 -4.09
N TRP A 329 -23.60 13.03 -3.63
CA TRP A 329 -23.90 12.83 -2.21
C TRP A 329 -22.64 12.95 -1.34
N LEU A 330 -21.52 12.36 -1.75
CA LEU A 330 -20.24 12.45 -1.03
C LEU A 330 -19.70 13.88 -0.97
N GLU A 331 -19.80 14.65 -2.06
CA GLU A 331 -19.38 16.05 -2.10
C GLU A 331 -20.14 16.90 -1.09
N ALA A 332 -21.45 16.73 -1.02
CA ALA A 332 -22.26 17.44 -0.03
C ALA A 332 -21.90 17.02 1.41
N ARG A 333 -21.70 15.72 1.66
CA ARG A 333 -21.23 15.22 2.97
C ARG A 333 -19.86 15.80 3.36
N LEU A 334 -18.93 15.90 2.41
CA LEU A 334 -17.60 16.49 2.63
C LEU A 334 -17.66 18.01 2.92
N LYS A 335 -18.69 18.70 2.45
CA LYS A 335 -19.01 20.10 2.79
C LYS A 335 -19.74 20.26 4.13
N GLY A 336 -20.05 19.16 4.82
CA GLY A 336 -20.77 19.15 6.10
C GLY A 336 -22.30 19.13 5.98
N GLU A 337 -22.84 19.00 4.76
CA GLU A 337 -24.28 18.99 4.51
C GLU A 337 -24.90 17.62 4.86
N LYS A 338 -26.09 17.61 5.45
CA LYS A 338 -26.85 16.39 5.75
C LYS A 338 -27.97 16.21 4.73
N LEU A 339 -27.73 15.38 3.71
CA LEU A 339 -28.73 15.01 2.70
C LEU A 339 -29.15 13.54 2.83
N PRO A 340 -30.42 13.22 2.50
CA PRO A 340 -30.85 11.83 2.34
C PRO A 340 -29.95 11.06 1.38
N LYS A 341 -29.70 9.79 1.68
CA LYS A 341 -28.93 8.91 0.80
C LYS A 341 -29.74 8.63 -0.48
N PRO A 342 -29.18 8.79 -1.69
CA PRO A 342 -29.88 8.44 -2.92
C PRO A 342 -30.10 6.92 -2.99
N ALA A 343 -31.18 6.49 -3.65
CA ALA A 343 -31.52 5.07 -3.79
C ALA A 343 -30.41 4.24 -4.47
N GLY A 344 -29.64 4.86 -5.37
CA GLY A 344 -28.52 4.24 -6.10
C GLY A 344 -27.15 4.37 -5.43
N LEU A 345 -27.07 4.68 -4.13
CA LEU A 345 -25.79 4.90 -3.45
C LEU A 345 -24.90 3.65 -3.47
N LEU A 346 -23.68 3.80 -3.95
CA LEU A 346 -22.66 2.75 -3.95
C LEU A 346 -21.95 2.68 -2.59
N THR A 347 -22.01 1.51 -1.98
CA THR A 347 -21.43 1.21 -0.65
C THR A 347 -20.64 -0.09 -0.61
N GLN A 348 -20.84 -0.98 -1.58
CA GLN A 348 -20.21 -2.29 -1.68
C GLN A 348 -19.64 -2.52 -3.08
N ASN A 349 -18.56 -3.30 -3.17
CA ASN A 349 -17.86 -3.56 -4.44
C ASN A 349 -18.72 -4.39 -5.40
N GLU A 350 -19.58 -5.25 -4.85
CA GLU A 350 -20.51 -6.11 -5.58
C GLU A 350 -21.43 -5.27 -6.49
N GLN A 351 -21.83 -4.07 -6.04
CA GLN A 351 -22.68 -3.16 -6.82
C GLN A 351 -21.99 -2.60 -8.08
N LEU A 352 -20.65 -2.60 -8.12
CA LEU A 352 -19.85 -2.32 -9.33
C LEU A 352 -19.59 -3.61 -10.11
N TRP A 353 -19.22 -4.68 -9.41
CA TRP A 353 -18.82 -5.96 -9.98
C TRP A 353 -19.93 -6.61 -10.81
N GLU A 354 -21.14 -6.73 -10.25
CA GLU A 354 -22.26 -7.44 -10.87
C GLU A 354 -22.57 -6.98 -12.30
N PRO A 355 -22.84 -5.68 -12.58
CA PRO A 355 -23.13 -5.24 -13.94
C PRO A 355 -21.93 -5.35 -14.89
N LEU A 356 -20.70 -5.11 -14.40
CA LEU A 356 -19.49 -5.26 -15.22
C LEU A 356 -19.24 -6.71 -15.60
N TYR A 357 -19.44 -7.63 -14.66
CA TYR A 357 -19.20 -9.05 -14.86
C TYR A 357 -20.29 -9.68 -15.74
N ALA A 358 -21.54 -9.20 -15.67
CA ALA A 358 -22.59 -9.59 -16.60
C ALA A 358 -22.23 -9.22 -18.05
N CYS A 359 -21.70 -8.02 -18.29
CA CYS A 359 -21.17 -7.63 -19.60
C CYS A 359 -20.03 -8.57 -20.03
N TYR A 360 -19.10 -8.88 -19.12
CA TYR A 360 -17.96 -9.75 -19.42
C TYR A 360 -18.40 -11.16 -19.84
N GLN A 361 -19.30 -11.78 -19.08
CA GLN A 361 -19.84 -13.10 -19.36
C GLN A 361 -20.54 -13.15 -20.72
N SER A 362 -21.38 -12.14 -21.01
CA SER A 362 -22.09 -12.07 -22.28
C SER A 362 -21.16 -11.87 -23.47
N LEU A 363 -20.18 -10.95 -23.37
CA LEU A 363 -19.18 -10.76 -24.43
C LEU A 363 -18.40 -12.05 -24.69
N GLN A 364 -18.00 -12.76 -23.63
CA GLN A 364 -17.27 -14.02 -23.75
C GLN A 364 -18.12 -15.10 -24.44
N ALA A 365 -19.39 -15.23 -24.06
CA ALA A 365 -20.32 -16.21 -24.65
C ALA A 365 -20.68 -15.90 -26.11
N CYS A 366 -20.78 -14.63 -26.48
CA CYS A 366 -21.05 -14.18 -27.85
C CYS A 366 -19.80 -14.13 -28.75
N GLY A 367 -18.68 -14.76 -28.34
CA GLY A 367 -17.46 -14.83 -29.16
C GLY A 367 -16.63 -13.54 -29.19
N MET A 368 -16.92 -12.57 -28.33
CA MET A 368 -16.27 -11.25 -28.23
C MET A 368 -15.21 -11.21 -27.11
N GLY A 369 -14.52 -12.32 -26.88
CA GLY A 369 -13.54 -12.44 -25.79
C GLY A 369 -12.38 -11.46 -25.87
N ILE A 370 -11.97 -11.02 -27.06
CA ILE A 370 -10.91 -10.01 -27.23
C ILE A 370 -11.33 -8.68 -26.59
N ILE A 371 -12.59 -8.27 -26.76
CA ILE A 371 -13.16 -7.06 -26.17
C ILE A 371 -13.32 -7.24 -24.66
N ALA A 372 -13.86 -8.38 -24.22
CA ALA A 372 -14.07 -8.67 -22.80
C ALA A 372 -12.76 -8.61 -21.99
N ASN A 373 -11.65 -9.08 -22.58
CA ASN A 373 -10.32 -9.11 -21.96
C ASN A 373 -9.49 -7.83 -22.19
N GLY A 374 -10.12 -6.75 -22.69
CA GLY A 374 -9.54 -5.41 -22.81
C GLY A 374 -9.80 -4.55 -21.56
N GLU A 375 -10.29 -3.31 -21.77
CA GLU A 375 -10.59 -2.34 -20.71
C GLU A 375 -11.60 -2.84 -19.68
N LEU A 376 -12.57 -3.67 -20.08
CA LEU A 376 -13.56 -4.24 -19.16
C LEU A 376 -12.90 -5.12 -18.09
N LEU A 377 -11.94 -5.96 -18.48
CA LEU A 377 -11.18 -6.79 -17.55
C LEU A 377 -10.32 -5.95 -16.61
N ASP A 378 -9.75 -4.84 -17.11
CA ASP A 378 -8.95 -3.93 -16.29
C ASP A 378 -9.82 -3.23 -15.23
N THR A 379 -11.01 -2.74 -15.60
CA THR A 379 -11.97 -2.18 -14.65
C THR A 379 -12.46 -3.24 -13.64
N LEU A 380 -12.76 -4.48 -14.07
CA LEU A 380 -13.13 -5.57 -13.16
C LEU A 380 -12.03 -5.84 -12.11
N ARG A 381 -10.76 -5.88 -12.54
CA ARG A 381 -9.61 -6.05 -11.65
C ARG A 381 -9.48 -4.89 -10.66
N ARG A 382 -9.68 -3.64 -11.12
CA ARG A 382 -9.69 -2.44 -10.26
C ARG A 382 -10.82 -2.48 -9.22
N VAL A 383 -12.01 -3.00 -9.56
CA VAL A 383 -13.12 -3.14 -8.59
C VAL A 383 -12.73 -4.00 -7.39
N LYS A 384 -12.04 -5.11 -7.61
CA LYS A 384 -11.60 -5.96 -6.50
C LYS A 384 -10.39 -5.35 -5.79
N CYS A 385 -9.39 -4.85 -6.52
CA CYS A 385 -8.17 -4.31 -5.92
C CYS A 385 -8.41 -3.05 -5.07
N PHE A 386 -9.19 -2.09 -5.60
CA PHE A 386 -9.41 -0.77 -5.02
C PHE A 386 -10.85 -0.59 -4.51
N GLY A 387 -11.82 -0.88 -5.39
CA GLY A 387 -13.24 -0.87 -5.06
C GLY A 387 -13.81 0.48 -4.63
N VAL A 388 -15.02 0.46 -4.06
CA VAL A 388 -15.74 1.62 -3.54
C VAL A 388 -14.93 2.46 -2.54
N PRO A 389 -14.13 1.89 -1.62
CA PRO A 389 -13.33 2.70 -0.72
C PRO A 389 -12.06 3.28 -1.36
N LEU A 390 -11.72 2.95 -2.62
CA LEU A 390 -10.44 3.21 -3.30
C LEU A 390 -9.25 2.47 -2.66
N VAL A 391 -9.00 2.74 -1.39
CA VAL A 391 -8.05 2.03 -0.55
C VAL A 391 -8.73 1.86 0.80
N ARG A 392 -8.68 0.65 1.35
CA ARG A 392 -9.13 0.46 2.73
C ARG A 392 -8.18 1.18 3.67
N ILE A 393 -8.63 1.50 4.87
CA ILE A 393 -7.72 2.02 5.90
C ILE A 393 -7.60 1.05 7.07
N ASP A 394 -6.43 1.01 7.69
CA ASP A 394 -6.30 0.43 9.03
C ASP A 394 -6.54 1.51 10.08
N ILE A 395 -7.08 1.11 11.22
CA ILE A 395 -7.09 1.93 12.42
C ILE A 395 -5.97 1.43 13.33
N ARG A 396 -5.13 2.33 13.85
CA ARG A 396 -4.07 1.97 14.80
C ARG A 396 -4.11 2.87 16.02
N GLN A 397 -4.06 2.28 17.21
CA GLN A 397 -4.00 2.97 18.49
C GLN A 397 -3.20 2.13 19.50
N GLU A 398 -2.53 2.78 20.45
CA GLU A 398 -1.81 2.07 21.52
C GLU A 398 -2.74 1.45 22.57
N SER A 399 -2.34 0.29 23.10
CA SER A 399 -3.05 -0.48 24.14
C SER A 399 -3.38 0.33 25.40
N THR A 400 -2.49 1.23 25.80
CA THR A 400 -2.65 2.12 26.96
C THR A 400 -3.94 2.92 26.88
N ARG A 401 -4.25 3.48 25.71
CA ARG A 401 -5.45 4.30 25.48
C ARG A 401 -6.74 3.51 25.62
N HIS A 402 -6.73 2.22 25.28
CA HIS A 402 -7.89 1.34 25.48
C HIS A 402 -8.07 1.01 26.97
N THR A 403 -6.96 0.76 27.66
CA THR A 403 -6.94 0.47 29.10
C THR A 403 -7.45 1.66 29.91
N GLU A 404 -6.97 2.87 29.64
CA GLU A 404 -7.43 4.12 30.28
C GLU A 404 -8.93 4.35 30.04
N ALA A 405 -9.41 4.16 28.80
CA ALA A 405 -10.82 4.30 28.47
C ALA A 405 -11.70 3.32 29.25
N LEU A 406 -11.31 2.04 29.33
CA LEU A 406 -12.03 1.04 30.12
C LEU A 406 -11.92 1.29 31.64
N GLY A 407 -10.79 1.81 32.10
CA GLY A 407 -10.62 2.30 33.48
C GLY A 407 -11.62 3.38 33.81
N GLU A 408 -11.73 4.40 32.95
CA GLU A 408 -12.67 5.51 33.14
C GLU A 408 -14.14 5.02 33.13
N ILE A 409 -14.49 4.11 32.20
CA ILE A 409 -15.83 3.49 32.12
C ILE A 409 -16.15 2.73 33.42
N THR A 410 -15.25 1.87 33.87
CA THR A 410 -15.49 1.02 35.05
C THR A 410 -15.58 1.81 36.35
N ARG A 411 -14.76 2.87 36.49
CA ARG A 411 -14.83 3.81 37.61
C ARG A 411 -16.14 4.59 37.61
N TYR A 412 -16.56 5.11 36.47
CA TYR A 412 -17.83 5.84 36.33
C TYR A 412 -19.04 4.98 36.70
N LEU A 413 -19.03 3.70 36.31
CA LEU A 413 -20.10 2.75 36.62
C LEU A 413 -20.06 2.19 38.06
N GLY A 414 -19.03 2.53 38.85
CA GLY A 414 -18.84 1.99 40.19
C GLY A 414 -18.50 0.50 40.24
N ILE A 415 -17.99 -0.07 39.13
CA ILE A 415 -17.64 -1.49 39.01
C ILE A 415 -16.26 -1.75 39.64
N GLY A 416 -15.37 -0.76 39.59
CA GLY A 416 -14.00 -0.82 40.07
C GLY A 416 -13.08 -0.01 39.16
N ASP A 417 -11.79 -0.31 39.19
CA ASP A 417 -10.79 0.36 38.36
C ASP A 417 -10.03 -0.67 37.51
N TYR A 418 -10.44 -0.79 36.24
CA TYR A 418 -9.86 -1.74 35.29
C TYR A 418 -8.33 -1.63 35.16
N GLU A 419 -7.76 -0.43 35.28
CA GLU A 419 -6.32 -0.21 35.19
C GLU A 419 -5.55 -0.93 36.30
N SER A 420 -6.14 -1.02 37.50
CA SER A 420 -5.56 -1.62 38.71
C SER A 420 -5.72 -3.14 38.80
N TRP A 421 -6.57 -3.72 37.95
CA TRP A 421 -6.89 -5.15 37.99
C TRP A 421 -5.74 -6.03 37.49
N SER A 422 -5.64 -7.24 38.02
CA SER A 422 -4.73 -8.25 37.50
C SER A 422 -5.13 -8.66 36.07
N GLU A 423 -4.20 -9.20 35.29
CA GLU A 423 -4.49 -9.68 33.93
C GLU A 423 -5.61 -10.73 33.90
N ALA A 424 -5.68 -11.60 34.93
CA ALA A 424 -6.75 -12.59 35.05
C ALA A 424 -8.12 -11.92 35.31
N ASP A 425 -8.17 -10.91 36.17
CA ASP A 425 -9.40 -10.16 36.46
C ASP A 425 -9.86 -9.34 35.23
N LYS A 426 -8.92 -8.76 34.49
CA LYS A 426 -9.19 -8.07 33.21
C LYS A 426 -9.83 -9.04 32.21
N GLN A 427 -9.22 -10.20 31.97
CA GLN A 427 -9.79 -11.21 31.07
C GLN A 427 -11.17 -11.68 31.53
N ALA A 428 -11.36 -11.94 32.82
CA ALA A 428 -12.64 -12.36 33.37
C ALA A 428 -13.75 -11.31 33.15
N PHE A 429 -13.45 -10.03 33.42
CA PHE A 429 -14.36 -8.92 33.14
C PHE A 429 -14.70 -8.83 31.65
N LEU A 430 -13.68 -8.80 30.78
CA LEU A 430 -13.86 -8.65 29.34
C LEU A 430 -14.70 -9.78 28.77
N ILE A 431 -14.40 -11.04 29.08
CA ILE A 431 -15.15 -12.20 28.58
C ILE A 431 -16.61 -12.15 29.05
N ARG A 432 -16.86 -11.74 30.30
CA ARG A 432 -18.22 -11.56 30.82
C ARG A 432 -18.98 -10.49 30.04
N GLU A 433 -18.40 -9.30 29.88
CA GLU A 433 -19.06 -8.20 29.18
C GLU A 433 -19.19 -8.45 27.67
N LEU A 434 -18.23 -9.15 27.06
CA LEU A 434 -18.29 -9.58 25.66
C LEU A 434 -19.45 -10.56 25.40
N ASN A 435 -19.79 -11.41 26.37
CA ASN A 435 -20.97 -12.28 26.30
C ASN A 435 -22.29 -11.59 26.74
N SER A 436 -22.21 -10.48 27.46
CA SER A 436 -23.38 -9.75 27.97
C SER A 436 -24.27 -9.22 26.83
N LYS A 437 -25.58 -9.31 27.00
CA LYS A 437 -26.55 -8.66 26.10
C LYS A 437 -26.96 -7.26 26.59
N ARG A 438 -26.59 -6.92 27.82
CA ARG A 438 -26.83 -5.60 28.41
C ARG A 438 -25.70 -4.67 27.95
N PRO A 439 -26.01 -3.44 27.46
CA PRO A 439 -24.98 -2.48 27.10
C PRO A 439 -24.19 -2.02 28.34
N LEU A 440 -22.88 -1.84 28.16
CA LEU A 440 -21.96 -1.34 29.16
C LEU A 440 -21.86 0.19 29.10
N LEU A 441 -21.77 0.77 27.90
CA LEU A 441 -21.58 2.21 27.74
C LEU A 441 -22.84 3.00 28.21
N PRO A 442 -22.69 4.00 29.10
CA PRO A 442 -23.80 4.85 29.48
C PRO A 442 -24.24 5.74 28.30
N ARG A 443 -25.57 5.89 28.13
CA ARG A 443 -26.14 6.61 26.96
C ARG A 443 -25.78 8.10 26.90
N ASN A 444 -25.76 8.75 28.06
CA ASN A 444 -25.42 10.17 28.21
C ASN A 444 -24.26 10.25 29.20
N TRP A 445 -23.05 10.13 28.69
CA TRP A 445 -21.84 10.20 29.48
C TRP A 445 -20.90 11.25 28.89
N GLU A 446 -20.26 12.01 29.77
CA GLU A 446 -19.23 12.99 29.42
C GLU A 446 -17.86 12.45 29.87
N PRO A 447 -17.19 11.62 29.06
CA PRO A 447 -15.84 11.18 29.35
C PRO A 447 -14.83 12.30 29.10
N SER A 448 -13.61 12.07 29.56
CA SER A 448 -12.42 12.84 29.17
C SER A 448 -12.25 12.87 27.65
N ASN A 449 -11.51 13.87 27.15
CA ASN A 449 -11.27 14.02 25.70
C ASN A 449 -10.59 12.78 25.10
N ASP A 450 -9.67 12.18 25.86
CA ASP A 450 -8.90 11.04 25.38
C ASP A 450 -9.74 9.77 25.26
N THR A 451 -10.58 9.49 26.26
CA THR A 451 -11.57 8.41 26.23
C THR A 451 -12.62 8.66 25.15
N ARG A 452 -13.08 9.91 24.99
CA ARG A 452 -14.03 10.28 23.94
C ARG A 452 -13.50 9.96 22.54
N GLU A 453 -12.24 10.29 22.25
CA GLU A 453 -11.64 10.00 20.94
C GLU A 453 -11.57 8.49 20.65
N VAL A 454 -11.28 7.65 21.66
CA VAL A 454 -11.30 6.18 21.52
C VAL A 454 -12.70 5.68 21.18
N LEU A 455 -13.72 6.19 21.86
CA LEU A 455 -15.12 5.79 21.64
C LEU A 455 -15.66 6.29 20.30
N GLU A 456 -15.44 7.56 19.97
CA GLU A 456 -15.88 8.14 18.68
C GLU A 456 -15.16 7.49 17.50
N THR A 457 -13.91 7.08 17.66
CA THR A 457 -13.22 6.24 16.67
C THR A 457 -13.98 4.93 16.42
N CYS A 458 -14.31 4.19 17.49
CA CYS A 458 -14.99 2.90 17.35
C CYS A 458 -16.37 3.07 16.70
N LYS A 459 -17.05 4.18 17.00
CA LYS A 459 -18.30 4.58 16.36
C LYS A 459 -18.12 4.91 14.88
N VAL A 460 -17.04 5.59 14.47
CA VAL A 460 -16.72 5.79 13.05
C VAL A 460 -16.54 4.46 12.32
N ILE A 461 -15.87 3.48 12.97
CA ILE A 461 -15.69 2.14 12.41
C ILE A 461 -17.05 1.44 12.21
N ALA A 462 -17.94 1.51 13.20
CA ALA A 462 -19.27 0.90 13.13
C ALA A 462 -20.20 1.60 12.11
N GLU A 463 -20.08 2.92 11.95
CA GLU A 463 -20.84 3.73 10.97
C GLU A 463 -20.36 3.55 9.53
N ALA A 464 -19.08 3.21 9.34
CA ALA A 464 -18.50 3.04 8.01
C ALA A 464 -19.06 1.79 7.30
N PRO A 465 -19.26 1.85 5.96
CA PRO A 465 -19.62 0.65 5.21
C PRO A 465 -18.61 -0.47 5.44
N LYS A 466 -19.10 -1.70 5.67
CA LYS A 466 -18.27 -2.90 5.76
C LYS A 466 -17.33 -2.96 4.55
N GLY A 467 -16.05 -3.19 4.80
CA GLY A 467 -15.01 -3.18 3.78
C GLY A 467 -14.25 -1.85 3.65
N SER A 468 -14.68 -0.77 4.31
CA SER A 468 -13.92 0.50 4.37
C SER A 468 -12.66 0.40 5.25
N ILE A 469 -12.78 -0.31 6.37
CA ILE A 469 -11.70 -0.56 7.33
C ILE A 469 -11.19 -1.99 7.10
N ALA A 470 -9.87 -2.16 6.99
CA ALA A 470 -9.24 -3.46 6.79
C ALA A 470 -8.95 -4.16 8.12
N ALA A 471 -8.37 -3.46 9.09
CA ALA A 471 -8.08 -4.00 10.42
C ALA A 471 -7.98 -2.90 11.50
N TYR A 472 -8.01 -3.34 12.75
CA TYR A 472 -7.61 -2.57 13.94
C TYR A 472 -6.28 -3.10 14.46
N VAL A 473 -5.23 -2.30 14.42
CA VAL A 473 -3.89 -2.62 14.95
C VAL A 473 -3.75 -2.03 16.36
N ILE A 474 -3.22 -2.81 17.29
CA ILE A 474 -2.98 -2.40 18.67
C ILE A 474 -1.47 -2.26 18.88
N SER A 475 -0.96 -1.02 18.91
CA SER A 475 0.43 -0.76 19.29
C SER A 475 0.67 -1.08 20.75
N MET A 476 1.91 -1.38 21.12
CA MET A 476 2.32 -1.75 22.47
C MET A 476 1.46 -2.88 23.05
N ALA A 477 1.08 -3.86 22.24
CA ALA A 477 0.32 -5.01 22.72
C ALA A 477 1.24 -5.91 23.56
N LYS A 478 0.78 -6.27 24.77
CA LYS A 478 1.55 -7.04 25.76
C LYS A 478 0.80 -8.25 26.26
N THR A 479 -0.52 -8.17 26.40
CA THR A 479 -1.32 -9.23 27.04
C THR A 479 -2.58 -9.58 26.25
N PRO A 480 -3.22 -10.73 26.53
CA PRO A 480 -4.51 -11.09 25.92
C PRO A 480 -5.61 -10.03 26.15
N SER A 481 -5.61 -9.37 27.32
CA SER A 481 -6.62 -8.37 27.63
C SER A 481 -6.56 -7.14 26.71
N ASP A 482 -5.40 -6.78 26.15
CA ASP A 482 -5.27 -5.71 25.16
C ASP A 482 -6.13 -5.98 23.92
N VAL A 483 -6.09 -7.22 23.41
CA VAL A 483 -6.86 -7.64 22.23
C VAL A 483 -8.35 -7.71 22.55
N LEU A 484 -8.71 -8.30 23.69
CA LEU A 484 -10.10 -8.43 24.13
C LEU A 484 -10.74 -7.07 24.44
N ALA A 485 -9.97 -6.10 24.95
CA ALA A 485 -10.43 -4.75 25.25
C ALA A 485 -10.95 -4.04 23.99
N VAL A 486 -10.20 -4.10 22.89
CA VAL A 486 -10.64 -3.50 21.62
C VAL A 486 -11.89 -4.18 21.08
N HIS A 487 -12.00 -5.51 21.18
CA HIS A 487 -13.23 -6.20 20.79
C HIS A 487 -14.44 -5.76 21.62
N LEU A 488 -14.27 -5.51 22.92
CA LEU A 488 -15.35 -4.98 23.77
C LEU A 488 -15.74 -3.56 23.35
N LEU A 489 -14.78 -2.67 23.11
CA LEU A 489 -15.05 -1.30 22.66
C LEU A 489 -15.76 -1.27 21.29
N LEU A 490 -15.35 -2.12 20.35
CA LEU A 490 -16.01 -2.24 19.04
C LEU A 490 -17.43 -2.80 19.15
N LYS A 491 -17.64 -3.78 20.03
CA LYS A 491 -18.97 -4.33 20.34
C LYS A 491 -19.89 -3.23 20.89
N GLU A 492 -19.42 -2.47 21.87
CA GLU A 492 -20.21 -1.40 22.50
C GLU A 492 -20.46 -0.21 21.54
N ALA A 493 -19.61 -0.02 20.53
CA ALA A 493 -19.85 0.91 19.44
C ALA A 493 -20.90 0.42 18.41
N GLY A 494 -21.36 -0.83 18.52
CA GLY A 494 -22.41 -1.40 17.68
C GLY A 494 -21.90 -1.99 16.35
N ILE A 495 -20.65 -2.46 16.28
CA ILE A 495 -20.13 -3.07 15.06
C ILE A 495 -20.93 -4.33 14.68
N GLY A 496 -21.37 -4.39 13.41
CA GLY A 496 -22.22 -5.48 12.89
C GLY A 496 -21.48 -6.62 12.18
N PHE A 497 -20.15 -6.66 12.24
CA PHE A 497 -19.32 -7.64 11.55
C PHE A 497 -18.02 -7.91 12.31
N ALA A 498 -17.38 -9.05 12.03
CA ALA A 498 -16.07 -9.37 12.60
C ALA A 498 -14.99 -8.44 12.05
N MET A 499 -14.39 -7.62 12.93
CA MET A 499 -13.26 -6.77 12.61
C MET A 499 -11.96 -7.51 12.96
N PRO A 500 -11.00 -7.67 12.02
CA PRO A 500 -9.68 -8.18 12.35
C PRO A 500 -8.97 -7.24 13.33
N VAL A 501 -8.69 -7.73 14.54
CA VAL A 501 -7.90 -7.04 15.56
C VAL A 501 -6.53 -7.71 15.61
N ALA A 502 -5.47 -6.93 15.38
CA ALA A 502 -4.11 -7.43 15.28
C ALA A 502 -3.22 -6.80 16.38
N PRO A 503 -2.68 -7.60 17.31
CA PRO A 503 -1.66 -7.11 18.22
C PRO A 503 -0.37 -6.79 17.44
N LEU A 504 0.26 -5.67 17.77
CA LEU A 504 1.60 -5.31 17.32
C LEU A 504 2.59 -5.54 18.45
N PHE A 505 3.41 -6.58 18.30
CA PHE A 505 4.51 -6.87 19.21
C PHE A 505 5.76 -6.15 18.71
N GLU A 506 6.22 -5.16 19.48
CA GLU A 506 7.22 -4.20 19.03
C GLU A 506 8.37 -3.94 20.00
N THR A 507 8.39 -4.59 21.17
CA THR A 507 9.58 -4.66 22.06
C THR A 507 10.17 -6.07 22.07
N LEU A 508 11.40 -6.23 22.57
CA LEU A 508 12.03 -7.56 22.68
C LEU A 508 11.23 -8.50 23.57
N ASP A 509 10.80 -8.03 24.75
CA ASP A 509 10.04 -8.85 25.69
C ASP A 509 8.66 -9.21 25.13
N ASP A 510 8.00 -8.27 24.46
CA ASP A 510 6.70 -8.52 23.85
C ASP A 510 6.81 -9.55 22.70
N LEU A 511 7.90 -9.51 21.91
CA LEU A 511 8.18 -10.53 20.89
C LEU A 511 8.42 -11.91 21.50
N ASN A 512 9.18 -11.98 22.61
CA ASN A 512 9.43 -13.24 23.31
C ASN A 512 8.13 -13.83 23.89
N ASN A 513 7.21 -12.98 24.36
CA ASN A 513 5.94 -13.38 24.96
C ASN A 513 4.80 -13.55 23.93
N ALA A 514 5.02 -13.19 22.67
CA ALA A 514 3.97 -13.17 21.65
C ALA A 514 3.26 -14.52 21.48
N ASP A 515 4.01 -15.63 21.50
CA ASP A 515 3.44 -16.97 21.36
C ASP A 515 2.57 -17.37 22.57
N ASP A 516 3.01 -17.05 23.79
CA ASP A 516 2.25 -17.32 25.01
C ASP A 516 0.94 -16.52 25.05
N VAL A 517 1.01 -15.23 24.68
CA VAL A 517 -0.17 -14.34 24.58
C VAL A 517 -1.17 -14.89 23.57
N MET A 518 -0.71 -15.27 22.39
CA MET A 518 -1.59 -15.79 21.34
C MET A 518 -2.12 -17.18 21.67
N THR A 519 -1.32 -18.05 22.29
CA THR A 519 -1.77 -19.36 22.78
C THR A 519 -2.91 -19.20 23.79
N GLN A 520 -2.77 -18.26 24.74
CA GLN A 520 -3.81 -17.98 25.73
C GLN A 520 -5.09 -17.45 25.08
N LEU A 521 -4.99 -16.51 24.13
CA LEU A 521 -6.15 -16.03 23.36
C LEU A 521 -6.84 -17.17 22.61
N LEU A 522 -6.08 -18.05 21.96
CA LEU A 522 -6.59 -19.18 21.20
C LEU A 522 -7.14 -20.31 22.08
N ASN A 523 -6.92 -20.30 23.40
CA ASN A 523 -7.56 -21.19 24.36
C ASN A 523 -8.90 -20.65 24.89
N ILE A 524 -9.25 -19.39 24.58
CA ILE A 524 -10.54 -18.80 24.94
C ILE A 524 -11.55 -19.12 23.83
N ASP A 525 -12.50 -20.02 24.10
CA ASP A 525 -13.49 -20.48 23.11
C ASP A 525 -14.28 -19.34 22.45
N TRP A 526 -14.64 -18.32 23.23
CA TRP A 526 -15.32 -17.13 22.70
C TRP A 526 -14.49 -16.41 21.63
N TYR A 527 -13.18 -16.26 21.86
CA TYR A 527 -12.28 -15.61 20.93
C TYR A 527 -12.08 -16.46 19.67
N ARG A 528 -11.85 -17.77 19.83
CA ARG A 528 -11.76 -18.71 18.70
C ARG A 528 -12.97 -18.63 17.78
N GLY A 529 -14.18 -18.56 18.36
CA GLY A 529 -15.43 -18.43 17.60
C GLY A 529 -15.58 -17.08 16.89
N LEU A 530 -15.09 -16.00 17.49
CA LEU A 530 -15.15 -14.65 16.92
C LEU A 530 -14.26 -14.50 15.68
N ILE A 531 -13.02 -15.01 15.74
CA ILE A 531 -12.01 -14.78 14.69
C ILE A 531 -12.21 -15.63 13.43
N GLN A 532 -13.18 -16.56 13.45
CA GLN A 532 -13.59 -17.36 12.28
C GLN A 532 -12.42 -18.11 11.63
N GLY A 533 -11.49 -18.61 12.44
CA GLY A 533 -10.32 -19.35 11.97
C GLY A 533 -9.22 -18.50 11.35
N LYS A 534 -9.25 -17.16 11.48
CA LYS A 534 -8.24 -16.26 10.90
C LYS A 534 -7.67 -15.31 11.94
N GLN A 535 -6.35 -15.22 12.03
CA GLN A 535 -5.68 -14.28 12.92
C GLN A 535 -4.63 -13.48 12.19
N MET A 536 -4.55 -12.19 12.49
CA MET A 536 -3.46 -11.34 12.03
C MET A 536 -2.61 -10.90 13.21
N VAL A 537 -1.29 -10.98 13.08
CA VAL A 537 -0.33 -10.47 14.06
C VAL A 537 0.64 -9.54 13.35
N MET A 538 0.87 -8.35 13.93
CA MET A 538 1.82 -7.39 13.38
C MET A 538 3.17 -7.47 14.09
N ILE A 539 4.25 -7.41 13.32
CA ILE A 539 5.63 -7.49 13.83
C ILE A 539 6.33 -6.15 13.62
N GLY A 540 6.78 -5.52 14.72
CA GLY A 540 7.49 -4.24 14.71
C GLY A 540 8.99 -4.40 14.46
N TYR A 541 9.47 -4.10 13.25
CA TYR A 541 10.89 -4.24 12.94
C TYR A 541 11.76 -3.14 13.55
N SER A 542 11.40 -1.89 13.26
CA SER A 542 12.19 -0.72 13.64
C SER A 542 12.16 -0.47 15.15
N ASP A 543 11.00 -0.64 15.77
CA ASP A 543 10.81 -0.39 17.19
C ASP A 543 11.54 -1.42 18.07
N SER A 544 11.49 -2.71 17.74
CA SER A 544 12.25 -3.72 18.48
C SER A 544 13.75 -3.56 18.29
N ALA A 545 14.20 -3.09 17.11
CA ALA A 545 15.60 -2.79 16.88
C ALA A 545 16.06 -1.53 17.64
N LYS A 546 15.17 -0.56 17.88
CA LYS A 546 15.44 0.60 18.74
C LYS A 546 15.54 0.20 20.21
N ASP A 547 14.76 -0.79 20.62
CA ASP A 547 14.74 -1.34 21.98
C ASP A 547 16.01 -2.15 22.31
N ALA A 548 16.32 -3.18 21.51
CA ALA A 548 17.37 -4.17 21.84
C ALA A 548 18.53 -4.24 20.82
N GLY A 549 18.56 -3.35 19.83
CA GLY A 549 19.51 -3.42 18.72
C GLY A 549 19.09 -4.42 17.63
N VAL A 550 19.60 -4.22 16.41
CA VAL A 550 19.13 -4.93 15.21
C VAL A 550 19.31 -6.45 15.26
N MET A 551 20.37 -6.96 15.90
CA MET A 551 20.68 -8.39 15.92
C MET A 551 19.72 -9.16 16.82
N ALA A 552 19.52 -8.68 18.06
CA ALA A 552 18.60 -9.29 19.00
C ALA A 552 17.15 -9.23 18.48
N ALA A 553 16.73 -8.06 17.97
CA ALA A 553 15.41 -7.89 17.38
C ALA A 553 15.16 -8.83 16.21
N SER A 554 16.11 -8.97 15.28
CA SER A 554 15.95 -9.86 14.11
C SER A 554 15.81 -11.33 14.51
N TRP A 555 16.58 -11.77 15.51
CA TRP A 555 16.50 -13.14 16.00
C TRP A 555 15.20 -13.40 16.78
N ALA A 556 14.80 -12.48 17.66
CA ALA A 556 13.54 -12.57 18.39
C ALA A 556 12.33 -12.61 17.43
N GLN A 557 12.35 -11.78 16.38
CA GLN A 557 11.31 -11.80 15.34
C GLN A 557 11.24 -13.13 14.60
N TYR A 558 12.38 -13.75 14.30
CA TYR A 558 12.41 -15.06 13.67
C TYR A 558 11.79 -16.13 14.56
N GLN A 559 12.19 -16.17 15.84
CA GLN A 559 11.69 -17.13 16.83
C GLN A 559 10.19 -16.95 17.09
N ALA A 560 9.73 -15.70 17.27
CA ALA A 560 8.33 -15.39 17.50
C ALA A 560 7.45 -15.80 16.32
N GLN A 561 7.86 -15.51 15.08
CA GLN A 561 7.13 -15.91 13.88
C GLN A 561 7.05 -17.43 13.75
N ASP A 562 8.15 -18.15 13.94
CA ASP A 562 8.17 -19.62 13.88
C ASP A 562 7.27 -20.27 14.95
N ALA A 563 7.27 -19.73 16.18
CA ALA A 563 6.40 -20.19 17.26
C ALA A 563 4.91 -19.94 16.93
N LEU A 564 4.56 -18.71 16.54
CA LEU A 564 3.18 -18.34 16.16
C LEU A 564 2.64 -19.18 15.01
N ILE A 565 3.46 -19.49 14.00
CA ILE A 565 3.08 -20.36 12.88
C ILE A 565 2.68 -21.74 13.39
N LYS A 566 3.51 -22.35 14.25
CA LYS A 566 3.25 -23.69 14.82
C LYS A 566 2.01 -23.70 15.69
N THR A 567 1.83 -22.68 16.53
CA THR A 567 0.66 -22.51 17.40
C THR A 567 -0.62 -22.38 16.59
N CYS A 568 -0.63 -21.54 15.56
CA CYS A 568 -1.80 -21.35 14.70
C CYS A 568 -2.10 -22.60 13.86
N GLU A 569 -1.07 -23.27 13.31
CA GLU A 569 -1.25 -24.52 12.53
C GLU A 569 -1.85 -25.64 13.41
N LYS A 570 -1.37 -25.80 14.65
CA LYS A 570 -1.93 -26.75 15.63
C LYS A 570 -3.37 -26.41 16.00
N ALA A 571 -3.70 -25.13 16.07
CA ALA A 571 -5.03 -24.63 16.43
C ALA A 571 -6.02 -24.58 15.24
N GLY A 572 -5.57 -24.88 14.01
CA GLY A 572 -6.38 -24.77 12.79
C GLY A 572 -6.71 -23.33 12.40
N ILE A 573 -5.84 -22.37 12.72
CA ILE A 573 -6.01 -20.94 12.45
C ILE A 573 -5.10 -20.52 11.29
N GLU A 574 -5.67 -19.84 10.30
CA GLU A 574 -4.93 -19.17 9.23
C GLU A 574 -4.27 -17.90 9.79
N LEU A 575 -2.95 -17.95 9.96
CA LEU A 575 -2.15 -16.81 10.43
C LEU A 575 -1.69 -15.95 9.25
N THR A 576 -2.00 -14.66 9.30
CA THR A 576 -1.39 -13.62 8.46
C THR A 576 -0.41 -12.80 9.28
N LEU A 577 0.87 -12.83 8.91
CA LEU A 577 1.88 -11.95 9.50
C LEU A 577 1.85 -10.60 8.78
N PHE A 578 1.61 -9.53 9.54
CA PHE A 578 1.66 -8.15 9.06
C PHE A 578 3.03 -7.56 9.38
N HIS A 579 3.84 -7.34 8.35
CA HIS A 579 5.18 -6.79 8.50
C HIS A 579 5.16 -5.26 8.57
N GLY A 580 5.61 -4.70 9.70
CA GLY A 580 5.73 -3.25 9.91
C GLY A 580 6.87 -2.60 9.13
N ARG A 581 7.07 -1.30 9.37
CA ARG A 581 8.11 -0.50 8.70
C ARG A 581 9.52 -0.99 9.06
N GLY A 582 10.42 -0.91 8.07
CA GLY A 582 11.82 -1.25 8.22
C GLY A 582 12.12 -2.71 7.90
N GLY A 583 13.20 -3.23 8.49
CA GLY A 583 13.69 -4.57 8.21
C GLY A 583 14.25 -4.72 6.79
N SER A 584 14.68 -5.94 6.46
CA SER A 584 15.16 -6.29 5.11
C SER A 584 14.03 -6.34 4.07
N ILE A 585 12.79 -6.61 4.50
CA ILE A 585 11.60 -6.70 3.65
C ILE A 585 11.20 -5.32 3.10
N GLY A 586 11.32 -4.25 3.89
CA GLY A 586 10.93 -2.90 3.47
C GLY A 586 11.79 -2.30 2.35
N ARG A 587 12.98 -2.86 2.07
CA ARG A 587 14.01 -2.24 1.19
C ARG A 587 13.67 -2.20 -0.31
N GLY A 588 12.68 -2.98 -0.77
CA GLY A 588 12.33 -3.06 -2.19
C GLY A 588 13.36 -3.77 -3.08
N GLY A 589 12.98 -4.01 -4.33
CA GLY A 589 13.85 -4.65 -5.33
C GLY A 589 14.29 -6.08 -4.98
N ALA A 590 15.45 -6.49 -5.51
CA ALA A 590 16.03 -7.82 -5.27
C ALA A 590 16.32 -8.12 -3.78
N PRO A 591 16.79 -7.16 -2.95
CA PRO A 591 16.96 -7.39 -1.51
C PRO A 591 15.67 -7.78 -0.79
N ALA A 592 14.52 -7.17 -1.15
CA ALA A 592 13.23 -7.53 -0.57
C ALA A 592 12.80 -8.96 -0.95
N HIS A 593 13.06 -9.38 -2.19
CA HIS A 593 12.80 -10.76 -2.62
C HIS A 593 13.58 -11.78 -1.78
N ALA A 594 14.89 -11.57 -1.59
CA ALA A 594 15.71 -12.43 -0.75
C ALA A 594 15.31 -12.40 0.73
N ALA A 595 14.94 -11.23 1.25
CA ALA A 595 14.47 -11.04 2.63
C ALA A 595 13.17 -11.82 2.90
N LEU A 596 12.20 -11.71 1.99
CA LEU A 596 11.02 -12.54 2.04
C LEU A 596 11.44 -14.00 2.03
N LEU A 597 12.38 -14.40 1.14
CA LEU A 597 12.86 -15.78 1.04
C LEU A 597 13.44 -16.37 2.35
N SER A 598 14.06 -15.54 3.17
CA SER A 598 14.70 -15.93 4.43
C SER A 598 13.78 -16.09 5.64
N GLN A 599 12.48 -15.76 5.52
CA GLN A 599 11.55 -15.88 6.64
C GLN A 599 11.30 -17.34 7.05
N PRO A 600 10.86 -17.60 8.31
CA PRO A 600 10.50 -18.93 8.77
C PRO A 600 9.58 -19.71 7.81
N PRO A 601 9.72 -21.04 7.72
CA PRO A 601 8.83 -21.86 6.92
C PRO A 601 7.36 -21.67 7.34
N GLY A 602 6.49 -21.36 6.39
CA GLY A 602 5.07 -21.10 6.64
C GLY A 602 4.68 -19.64 6.83
N SER A 603 5.63 -18.70 6.97
CA SER A 603 5.34 -17.28 7.25
C SER A 603 4.40 -16.59 6.25
N LEU A 604 4.37 -17.06 4.99
CA LEU A 604 3.52 -16.47 3.94
C LEU A 604 2.32 -17.33 3.54
N LYS A 605 2.03 -18.43 4.27
CA LYS A 605 0.86 -19.29 3.96
C LYS A 605 -0.46 -18.48 4.00
N GLY A 606 -0.60 -17.54 4.93
CA GLY A 606 -1.75 -16.64 5.04
C GLY A 606 -1.64 -15.35 4.22
N GLY A 607 -0.78 -15.33 3.19
CA GLY A 607 -0.52 -14.17 2.33
C GLY A 607 0.58 -13.24 2.84
N LEU A 608 0.95 -12.28 1.98
CA LEU A 608 1.89 -11.22 2.31
C LEU A 608 1.12 -9.94 2.63
N ARG A 609 1.25 -9.45 3.88
CA ARG A 609 0.81 -8.11 4.25
C ARG A 609 2.01 -7.31 4.75
N VAL A 610 2.31 -6.19 4.11
CA VAL A 610 3.50 -5.38 4.44
C VAL A 610 3.22 -3.88 4.39
N THR A 611 3.78 -3.16 5.36
CA THR A 611 3.77 -1.71 5.40
C THR A 611 4.81 -1.15 4.43
N GLU A 612 4.34 -0.39 3.44
CA GLU A 612 5.19 0.32 2.50
C GLU A 612 5.54 1.70 3.04
N GLN A 613 6.83 1.89 3.33
CA GLN A 613 7.38 3.14 3.85
C GLN A 613 7.16 4.27 2.84
N GLY A 614 6.64 5.41 3.31
CA GLY A 614 6.31 6.54 2.44
C GLY A 614 7.48 7.02 1.59
N GLU A 615 8.69 7.03 2.13
CA GLU A 615 9.93 7.37 1.42
C GLU A 615 10.32 6.40 0.29
N MET A 616 9.82 5.17 0.35
CA MET A 616 10.05 4.14 -0.67
C MET A 616 8.95 4.06 -1.71
N ILE A 617 7.79 4.69 -1.49
CA ILE A 617 6.64 4.61 -2.40
C ILE A 617 7.00 5.12 -3.79
N ARG A 618 7.77 6.21 -3.92
CA ARG A 618 8.24 6.69 -5.23
C ARG A 618 9.07 5.63 -5.97
N PHE A 619 9.91 4.88 -5.25
CA PHE A 619 10.83 3.91 -5.85
C PHE A 619 10.19 2.56 -6.15
N LYS A 620 9.07 2.23 -5.49
CA LYS A 620 8.32 0.98 -5.72
C LYS A 620 7.07 1.15 -6.57
N TYR A 621 6.45 2.32 -6.51
CA TYR A 621 5.13 2.60 -7.08
C TYR A 621 5.05 3.96 -7.77
N GLY A 622 6.16 4.66 -8.01
CA GLY A 622 6.14 6.00 -8.60
C GLY A 622 5.70 6.04 -10.07
N LEU A 623 5.83 4.92 -10.80
CA LEU A 623 5.41 4.76 -12.20
C LEU A 623 4.70 3.41 -12.38
N PRO A 624 3.78 3.29 -13.35
CA PRO A 624 3.11 2.02 -13.65
C PRO A 624 4.07 0.86 -13.89
N GLU A 625 5.14 1.05 -14.68
CA GLU A 625 6.13 0.02 -14.97
C GLU A 625 6.93 -0.41 -13.72
N VAL A 626 7.23 0.55 -12.83
CA VAL A 626 7.88 0.26 -11.56
C VAL A 626 6.95 -0.53 -10.63
N THR A 627 5.64 -0.21 -10.64
CA THR A 627 4.62 -0.98 -9.91
C THR A 627 4.56 -2.42 -10.41
N VAL A 628 4.59 -2.65 -11.73
CA VAL A 628 4.64 -4.00 -12.31
C VAL A 628 5.85 -4.77 -11.81
N SER A 629 7.04 -4.15 -11.83
CA SER A 629 8.26 -4.76 -11.30
C SER A 629 8.14 -5.15 -9.82
N SER A 630 7.69 -4.22 -8.98
CA SER A 630 7.52 -4.45 -7.54
C SER A 630 6.55 -5.60 -7.26
N LEU A 631 5.37 -5.61 -7.89
CA LEU A 631 4.38 -6.69 -7.70
C LEU A 631 4.88 -8.04 -8.23
N SER A 632 5.60 -8.03 -9.35
CA SER A 632 6.19 -9.25 -9.94
C SER A 632 7.23 -9.89 -9.02
N LEU A 633 8.07 -9.09 -8.36
CA LEU A 633 9.04 -9.59 -7.39
C LEU A 633 8.37 -10.16 -6.13
N LEU A 634 7.30 -9.55 -5.65
CA LEU A 634 6.54 -10.05 -4.49
C LEU A 634 5.77 -11.35 -4.81
N HIS A 635 5.34 -11.53 -6.07
CA HIS A 635 4.68 -12.75 -6.52
C HIS A 635 5.56 -14.01 -6.41
N GLN A 636 6.87 -13.89 -6.68
CA GLN A 636 7.79 -15.03 -6.82
C GLN A 636 7.82 -15.98 -5.60
N ARG A 637 7.45 -15.55 -4.39
CA ARG A 637 7.51 -16.40 -3.19
C ARG A 637 6.18 -17.01 -2.76
N ASN A 638 5.03 -16.38 -3.00
CA ASN A 638 3.76 -16.95 -2.50
C ASN A 638 3.45 -18.33 -3.14
N SER A 639 3.92 -18.56 -4.37
CA SER A 639 3.83 -19.84 -5.08
C SER A 639 4.89 -20.88 -4.67
N GLY A 640 5.89 -20.51 -3.86
CA GLY A 640 7.06 -21.34 -3.52
C GLY A 640 7.11 -21.89 -2.10
N SER A 641 6.03 -21.81 -1.31
CA SER A 641 6.02 -22.37 0.05
C SER A 641 6.04 -23.90 0.02
N LYS A 642 7.16 -24.51 0.45
CA LYS A 642 7.25 -25.98 0.62
C LYS A 642 6.22 -26.43 1.67
N PRO A 643 5.42 -27.49 1.42
CA PRO A 643 4.65 -28.15 2.46
C PRO A 643 5.59 -28.70 3.55
N ALA A 644 5.19 -28.61 4.82
CA ALA A 644 5.97 -29.03 5.98
C ALA A 644 6.38 -30.51 6.00
N ALA A 645 5.87 -31.34 5.08
CA ALA A 645 6.16 -32.77 4.99
C ALA A 645 7.56 -33.13 4.46
N ALA A 646 8.33 -32.18 3.92
CA ALA A 646 9.66 -32.46 3.34
C ALA A 646 10.86 -32.05 4.21
N ALA A 647 10.64 -31.56 5.44
CA ALA A 647 11.72 -31.09 6.33
C ALA A 647 12.51 -32.21 7.04
N GLY A 648 12.26 -33.48 6.71
CA GLY A 648 12.82 -34.64 7.41
C GLY A 648 14.25 -35.04 7.01
N THR A 649 14.85 -34.46 5.97
CA THR A 649 16.08 -35.02 5.36
C THR A 649 17.29 -34.09 5.24
N GLU A 650 17.28 -32.89 5.85
CA GLU A 650 18.45 -31.99 5.90
C GLU A 650 19.06 -31.87 7.31
N ARG A 651 19.14 -32.99 8.06
CA ARG A 651 19.84 -33.04 9.37
C ARG A 651 21.26 -33.65 9.33
N GLN A 652 21.89 -33.72 8.16
CA GLN A 652 23.19 -34.43 8.01
C GLN A 652 24.38 -33.62 7.44
N LEU A 653 24.33 -32.29 7.41
CA LEU A 653 25.47 -31.48 6.91
C LEU A 653 26.11 -30.54 7.95
N ALA A 654 25.82 -30.72 9.25
CA ALA A 654 26.47 -29.99 10.34
C ALA A 654 27.61 -30.76 11.04
N SER A 655 28.13 -31.85 10.44
CA SER A 655 29.23 -32.65 11.01
C SER A 655 30.53 -32.61 10.19
N TYR A 656 30.71 -31.61 9.33
CA TYR A 656 31.89 -31.52 8.45
C TYR A 656 32.62 -30.18 8.50
N TYR A 657 32.64 -29.50 9.65
CA TYR A 657 33.70 -28.55 10.00
C TYR A 657 33.93 -28.60 11.51
N GLY A 658 34.95 -29.34 11.90
CA GLY A 658 35.66 -29.12 13.16
C GLY A 658 36.67 -28.00 13.02
#